data_AF-A0A7J4J7F7-F1
#
_entry.id   AF-A0A7J4J7F7-F1
#
_cell.length_a   1.000
_cell.length_b   1.000
_cell.length_c   1.000
_cell.angle_alpha   90.00
_cell.angle_beta   90.00
_cell.angle_gamma   90.00
#
_symmetry.space_group_name_H-M   'P 1'
#
loop_
_entity.id
_entity.type
_entity.pdbx_description
1 polymer ?
#
loop_
_entity_poly.entity_id
_entity_poly.type
_entity_poly.pdbx_seq_one_letter_code
_entity_poly.pdbx_strand_id
1 'polypeptide(L)'
;MGLQFHKDNFTRQWDYKSFGNMGTSLNPGQANQLQQLNTMISSGQGGAEVITLQRNIWETIPIQHFDEMRRLSTLTGFEPTIHAPLIEPSGLTQGQGGGTTVSEELRRSEGRHLNVVLDRAVQLVDPKNPRNISVNVHPSTIPGPIYRIAQEDLKDSEGKVFKTKGKEYLDADFAIDPESGQIAPLKFEVKYYPPTKSGEKEHVKVWTPEERLDNMNVTSWENEVAQTFGATEFQEKQMRAIVEQAGEKGFTPQLQTLLNKLNRDAQSKMHELYNDVRIHSIFEEENWKKLPKEEQTRLAEDKEQYGKWKNDVTTESQKILKTMEEMRDKINKTENKDEQAALGAMSAQAMRNNNTAWADFFNKLAHERGKNDDYVFAPRKFIPLEEFSMERTSKTFAEAAVHALEEAGRKAKEKGLNPLDIVPMVNIENMPANMQAFGRADQLKRLVEETRIKTAGLLEGKYGRAEANKIAEKIVGATWDVGHINLLRTAGFGEKEIIEEAKKIAPLVKHFHITDNFGSSDSHLAPGQGNAIPTEQVKAIRDAALAAGKPLSASTKEIMEIGGFVEHQRVSPWPDTLTYMNSPIYETENQEKAWSDTGGDIGTSYFSGSSSYVAGYGNILPEQHFGMYGSGFTGLPILGGQMGGGDKSKFTGTPMS
;
A
#
# COMPACT_ATOMS: atom_id res chain seq x y z
N MET A 1 20.33 19.81 33.23
CA MET A 1 21.09 19.61 31.98
C MET A 1 20.56 20.58 30.96
N GLY A 2 21.38 21.52 30.50
CA GLY A 2 20.96 22.52 29.52
C GLY A 2 20.83 21.88 28.14
N LEU A 3 19.68 22.08 27.50
CA LEU A 3 19.47 21.78 26.10
C LEU A 3 20.30 22.79 25.28
N GLN A 4 21.42 22.31 24.76
CA GLN A 4 22.28 23.07 23.86
C GLN A 4 21.70 22.90 22.45
N PHE A 5 20.99 23.91 21.96
CA PHE A 5 20.59 23.98 20.55
C PHE A 5 21.87 24.21 19.73
N HIS A 6 22.28 23.19 18.97
CA HIS A 6 23.38 23.32 18.01
C HIS A 6 22.97 24.35 16.92
N LYS A 7 23.73 25.43 16.83
CA LYS A 7 23.54 26.54 15.86
C LYS A 7 23.95 26.20 14.43
N ASP A 8 24.38 24.97 14.15
CA ASP A 8 25.14 24.66 12.92
C ASP A 8 24.29 24.16 11.74
N ASN A 9 22.96 24.31 11.76
CA ASN A 9 22.05 23.75 10.73
C ASN A 9 21.42 24.77 9.75
N PHE A 10 21.77 26.06 9.79
CA PHE A 10 21.00 27.11 9.11
C PHE A 10 21.32 27.40 7.63
N THR A 11 22.12 26.58 6.94
CA THR A 11 22.40 26.79 5.51
C THR A 11 22.09 25.55 4.66
N ARG A 12 20.84 25.09 4.71
CA ARG A 12 20.27 24.21 3.67
C ARG A 12 19.80 25.07 2.50
N GLN A 13 20.70 25.41 1.58
CA GLN A 13 20.34 26.19 0.39
C GLN A 13 19.42 25.39 -0.53
N TRP A 14 18.16 25.80 -0.59
CA TRP A 14 17.28 25.54 -1.72
C TRP A 14 17.70 26.43 -2.89
N ASP A 15 17.83 25.87 -4.10
CA ASP A 15 18.04 26.67 -5.30
C ASP A 15 16.83 27.62 -5.45
N TYR A 16 17.09 28.93 -5.52
CA TYR A 16 16.11 30.02 -5.63
C TYR A 16 14.98 29.74 -6.65
N LYS A 17 15.24 28.89 -7.65
CA LYS A 17 14.27 28.47 -8.66
C LYS A 17 13.16 27.52 -8.16
N SER A 18 13.25 26.91 -6.98
CA SER A 18 12.24 25.97 -6.49
C SER A 18 11.10 26.63 -5.69
N PHE A 19 11.29 27.82 -5.12
CA PHE A 19 10.27 28.46 -4.27
C PHE A 19 8.96 28.80 -5.01
N GLY A 20 9.06 29.33 -6.24
CA GLY A 20 7.89 29.61 -7.08
C GLY A 20 7.09 28.37 -7.50
N ASN A 21 7.67 27.17 -7.35
CA ASN A 21 7.03 25.89 -7.68
C ASN A 21 6.41 25.19 -6.45
N MET A 22 6.54 25.77 -5.26
CA MET A 22 5.99 25.21 -4.03
C MET A 22 4.51 25.58 -3.86
N GLY A 23 3.71 24.57 -3.53
CA GLY A 23 2.31 24.73 -3.15
C GLY A 23 2.01 24.21 -1.75
N THR A 24 0.73 24.22 -1.37
CA THR A 24 0.24 23.66 -0.11
C THR A 24 -0.99 22.78 -0.34
N SER A 25 -1.22 21.78 0.49
CA SER A 25 -2.50 21.08 0.47
C SER A 25 -3.59 21.89 1.16
N LEU A 26 -4.80 21.76 0.65
CA LEU A 26 -6.00 22.28 1.30
C LEU A 26 -6.37 21.38 2.50
N ASN A 27 -7.34 21.78 3.30
CA ASN A 27 -7.76 21.01 4.47
C ASN A 27 -8.54 19.75 4.02
N PRO A 28 -8.12 18.54 4.44
CA PRO A 28 -8.73 17.28 4.01
C PRO A 28 -10.09 16.97 4.63
N GLY A 29 -10.45 17.62 5.73
CA GLY A 29 -11.71 17.45 6.48
C GLY A 29 -12.86 18.36 6.02
N GLN A 30 -12.64 19.22 5.03
CA GLN A 30 -13.64 20.19 4.59
C GLN A 30 -14.06 19.98 3.13
N ALA A 31 -15.36 20.05 2.84
CA ALA A 31 -15.85 20.01 1.45
C ALA A 31 -15.64 21.35 0.71
N ASN A 32 -15.55 22.48 1.43
CA ASN A 32 -15.43 23.81 0.82
C ASN A 32 -14.00 24.16 0.39
N GLN A 33 -13.43 23.32 -0.47
CA GLN A 33 -12.08 23.43 -1.01
C GLN A 33 -11.87 24.76 -1.77
N LEU A 34 -12.89 25.27 -2.46
CA LEU A 34 -12.80 26.51 -3.25
C LEU A 34 -12.51 27.75 -2.39
N GLN A 35 -13.15 27.87 -1.22
CA GLN A 35 -12.91 29.00 -0.33
C GLN A 35 -11.46 29.01 0.19
N GLN A 36 -10.94 27.85 0.53
CA GLN A 36 -9.57 27.72 1.00
C GLN A 36 -8.57 28.01 -0.11
N LEU A 37 -8.84 27.53 -1.33
CA LEU A 37 -8.02 27.85 -2.49
C LEU A 37 -7.88 29.37 -2.69
N ASN A 38 -8.97 30.13 -2.59
CA ASN A 38 -8.91 31.60 -2.68
C ASN A 38 -8.01 32.22 -1.60
N THR A 39 -8.01 31.66 -0.40
CA THR A 39 -7.15 32.12 0.70
C THR A 39 -5.67 31.85 0.39
N MET A 40 -5.37 30.66 -0.14
CA MET A 40 -4.00 30.26 -0.50
C MET A 40 -3.44 31.07 -1.68
N ILE A 41 -4.23 31.27 -2.74
CA ILE A 41 -3.87 32.14 -3.87
C ILE A 41 -3.54 33.55 -3.37
N SER A 42 -4.35 34.09 -2.44
CA SER A 42 -4.13 35.42 -1.88
C SER A 42 -2.85 35.54 -1.04
N SER A 43 -2.32 34.41 -0.55
CA SER A 43 -1.06 34.35 0.20
C SER A 43 0.20 34.25 -0.69
N GLY A 44 0.03 34.20 -2.01
CA GLY A 44 1.14 34.18 -2.97
C GLY A 44 1.72 32.79 -3.26
N GLN A 45 1.04 31.72 -2.89
CA GLN A 45 1.46 30.34 -3.17
C GLN A 45 1.22 29.97 -4.65
N GLY A 46 2.20 29.30 -5.27
CA GLY A 46 2.19 28.98 -6.70
C GLY A 46 1.35 27.75 -7.09
N GLY A 47 1.00 26.91 -6.13
CA GLY A 47 0.19 25.71 -6.33
C GLY A 47 -0.56 25.30 -5.08
N ALA A 48 -1.57 24.46 -5.22
CA ALA A 48 -2.29 23.88 -4.10
C ALA A 48 -2.99 22.60 -4.51
N GLU A 49 -3.11 21.73 -3.52
CA GLU A 49 -3.66 20.41 -3.72
C GLU A 49 -5.06 20.31 -3.16
N VAL A 50 -6.01 19.98 -4.03
CA VAL A 50 -7.37 19.63 -3.62
C VAL A 50 -7.32 18.25 -3.00
N ILE A 51 -7.60 18.17 -1.70
CA ILE A 51 -7.48 16.94 -0.92
C ILE A 51 -8.74 16.73 -0.07
N THR A 52 -9.21 15.48 -0.04
CA THR A 52 -10.10 14.98 1.01
C THR A 52 -9.75 13.54 1.30
N LEU A 53 -9.45 13.20 2.55
CA LEU A 53 -9.09 11.81 2.89
C LEU A 53 -10.30 10.87 2.88
N GLN A 54 -11.51 11.42 3.07
CA GLN A 54 -12.76 10.64 3.14
C GLN A 54 -13.58 10.75 1.85
N ARG A 55 -14.08 9.61 1.37
CA ARG A 55 -14.84 9.51 0.11
C ARG A 55 -16.15 10.27 0.13
N ASN A 56 -16.89 10.18 1.23
CA ASN A 56 -18.15 10.89 1.41
C ASN A 56 -17.96 12.41 1.34
N ILE A 57 -16.81 12.95 1.76
CA ILE A 57 -16.51 14.38 1.61
C ILE A 57 -16.24 14.69 0.13
N TRP A 58 -15.40 13.90 -0.55
CA TRP A 58 -15.10 14.10 -1.97
C TRP A 58 -16.36 14.16 -2.83
N GLU A 59 -17.29 13.23 -2.63
CA GLU A 59 -18.54 13.12 -3.38
C GLU A 59 -19.48 14.32 -3.17
N THR A 60 -19.31 15.06 -2.07
CA THR A 60 -20.10 16.27 -1.79
C THR A 60 -19.55 17.52 -2.46
N ILE A 61 -18.32 17.50 -3.00
CA ILE A 61 -17.73 18.66 -3.67
C ILE A 61 -18.49 18.91 -4.99
N PRO A 62 -19.18 20.05 -5.16
CA PRO A 62 -19.92 20.33 -6.38
C PRO A 62 -19.01 20.39 -7.60
N ILE A 63 -19.47 19.86 -8.72
CA ILE A 63 -18.74 19.91 -10.00
C ILE A 63 -18.36 21.35 -10.41
N GLN A 64 -19.21 22.32 -10.08
CA GLN A 64 -19.01 23.74 -10.36
C GLN A 64 -17.79 24.31 -9.60
N HIS A 65 -17.42 23.73 -8.45
CA HIS A 65 -16.22 24.16 -7.73
C HIS A 65 -14.97 23.88 -8.56
N PHE A 66 -14.89 22.73 -9.25
CA PHE A 66 -13.76 22.42 -10.13
C PHE A 66 -13.72 23.34 -11.36
N ASP A 67 -14.88 23.76 -11.89
CA ASP A 67 -14.92 24.75 -12.97
C ASP A 67 -14.38 26.12 -12.52
N GLU A 68 -14.72 26.52 -11.30
CA GLU A 68 -14.25 27.77 -10.71
C GLU A 68 -12.76 27.71 -10.33
N MET A 69 -12.29 26.60 -9.77
CA MET A 69 -10.85 26.36 -9.52
C MET A 69 -10.04 26.43 -10.81
N ARG A 70 -10.53 25.85 -11.91
CA ARG A 70 -9.92 25.99 -13.24
C ARG A 70 -9.89 27.46 -13.66
N ARG A 71 -11.00 28.20 -13.51
CA ARG A 71 -11.06 29.64 -13.86
C ARG A 71 -10.03 30.45 -13.08
N LEU A 72 -9.90 30.19 -11.77
CA LEU A 72 -8.90 30.84 -10.91
C LEU A 72 -7.47 30.49 -11.34
N SER A 73 -7.21 29.22 -11.65
CA SER A 73 -5.92 28.78 -12.19
C SER A 73 -5.55 29.53 -13.48
N THR A 74 -6.49 29.68 -14.42
CA THR A 74 -6.28 30.47 -15.65
C THR A 74 -5.95 31.93 -15.36
N LEU A 75 -6.63 32.54 -14.38
CA LEU A 75 -6.49 33.96 -14.09
C LEU A 75 -5.23 34.31 -13.30
N THR A 76 -4.78 33.41 -12.44
CA THR A 76 -3.71 33.67 -11.47
C THR A 76 -2.41 32.95 -11.82
N GLY A 77 -2.44 32.02 -12.76
CA GLY A 77 -1.30 31.15 -13.09
C GLY A 77 -1.08 30.03 -12.07
N PHE A 78 -1.87 30.00 -10.99
CA PHE A 78 -1.82 28.96 -9.97
C PHE A 78 -2.02 27.56 -10.55
N GLU A 79 -1.33 26.56 -10.03
CA GLU A 79 -1.39 25.18 -10.52
C GLU A 79 -2.01 24.20 -9.49
N PRO A 80 -3.23 23.67 -9.74
CA PRO A 80 -3.85 22.68 -8.88
C PRO A 80 -3.28 21.28 -9.12
N THR A 81 -3.13 20.54 -8.03
CA THR A 81 -3.02 19.07 -8.00
C THR A 81 -4.21 18.48 -7.24
N ILE A 82 -4.35 17.16 -7.28
CA ILE A 82 -5.37 16.45 -6.51
C ILE A 82 -4.70 15.35 -5.69
N HIS A 83 -5.12 15.22 -4.44
CA HIS A 83 -4.91 14.02 -3.66
C HIS A 83 -6.23 13.25 -3.56
N ALA A 84 -6.23 12.02 -4.06
CA ALA A 84 -7.40 11.15 -4.05
C ALA A 84 -7.75 10.70 -2.61
N PRO A 85 -9.04 10.47 -2.30
CA PRO A 85 -9.42 9.86 -1.03
C PRO A 85 -8.79 8.49 -0.81
N LEU A 86 -8.73 8.05 0.45
CA LEU A 86 -8.23 6.72 0.78
C LEU A 86 -9.08 5.62 0.13
N ILE A 87 -8.41 4.75 -0.62
CA ILE A 87 -8.97 3.59 -1.31
C ILE A 87 -8.18 2.33 -0.98
N GLU A 88 -8.80 1.17 -1.15
CA GLU A 88 -8.12 -0.13 -1.03
C GLU A 88 -8.12 -0.86 -2.38
N PRO A 89 -7.22 -0.47 -3.30
CA PRO A 89 -7.27 -0.89 -4.70
C PRO A 89 -6.93 -2.37 -4.92
N SER A 90 -6.52 -3.12 -3.88
CA SER A 90 -6.39 -4.57 -3.95
C SER A 90 -7.74 -5.30 -3.93
N GLY A 91 -8.81 -4.65 -3.45
CA GLY A 91 -10.11 -5.27 -3.21
C GLY A 91 -10.18 -6.08 -1.92
N LEU A 92 -9.25 -5.85 -0.99
CA LEU A 92 -9.36 -6.32 0.39
C LEU A 92 -10.35 -5.46 1.17
N THR A 93 -11.12 -6.09 2.05
CA THR A 93 -11.98 -5.37 2.99
C THR A 93 -12.03 -6.08 4.32
N GLN A 94 -12.09 -5.29 5.39
CA GLN A 94 -12.29 -5.79 6.74
C GLN A 94 -13.80 -6.02 6.96
N GLY A 95 -14.20 -7.28 7.08
CA GLY A 95 -15.58 -7.65 7.36
C GLY A 95 -16.00 -7.30 8.80
N GLN A 96 -17.32 -7.22 9.03
CA GLN A 96 -17.91 -6.88 10.34
C GLN A 96 -17.56 -7.86 11.48
N GLY A 97 -16.95 -9.02 11.18
CA GLY A 97 -16.45 -9.99 12.17
C GLY A 97 -14.93 -9.95 12.39
N GLY A 98 -14.23 -8.94 11.87
CA GLY A 98 -12.77 -8.80 11.99
C GLY A 98 -11.94 -9.66 11.02
N GLY A 99 -12.57 -10.50 10.21
CA GLY A 99 -11.92 -11.22 9.11
C GLY A 99 -11.80 -10.35 7.86
N THR A 100 -10.69 -10.48 7.13
CA THR A 100 -10.49 -9.83 5.83
C THR A 100 -11.05 -10.72 4.72
N THR A 101 -11.69 -10.13 3.71
CA THR A 101 -12.16 -10.85 2.52
C THR A 101 -11.57 -10.27 1.25
N VAL A 102 -11.42 -11.11 0.23
CA VAL A 102 -10.97 -10.73 -1.10
C VAL A 102 -12.18 -10.56 -2.01
N SER A 103 -12.33 -9.41 -2.67
CA SER A 103 -13.44 -9.17 -3.60
C SER A 103 -13.00 -8.46 -4.88
N GLU A 104 -13.24 -9.12 -6.03
CA GLU A 104 -13.05 -8.51 -7.35
C GLU A 104 -14.09 -7.41 -7.62
N GLU A 105 -15.30 -7.54 -7.09
CA GLU A 105 -16.33 -6.51 -7.20
C GLU A 105 -15.92 -5.24 -6.45
N LEU A 106 -15.38 -5.40 -5.23
CA LEU A 106 -14.85 -4.28 -4.47
C LEU A 106 -13.68 -3.64 -5.21
N ARG A 107 -12.69 -4.43 -5.66
CA ARG A 107 -11.56 -3.92 -6.45
C ARG A 107 -12.02 -3.02 -7.60
N ARG A 108 -13.03 -3.47 -8.37
CA ARG A 108 -13.61 -2.70 -9.46
C ARG A 108 -14.38 -1.45 -8.99
N SER A 109 -15.03 -1.53 -7.82
CA SER A 109 -15.68 -0.38 -7.18
C SER A 109 -14.68 0.70 -6.78
N GLU A 110 -13.55 0.30 -6.19
CA GLU A 110 -12.43 1.18 -5.85
C GLU A 110 -11.86 1.86 -7.10
N GLY A 111 -11.66 1.10 -8.17
CA GLY A 111 -11.26 1.64 -9.47
C GLY A 111 -12.25 2.66 -10.04
N ARG A 112 -13.57 2.38 -9.95
CA ARG A 112 -14.60 3.35 -10.38
C ARG A 112 -14.57 4.62 -9.53
N HIS A 113 -14.29 4.53 -8.23
CA HIS A 113 -14.15 5.71 -7.38
C HIS A 113 -12.94 6.56 -7.82
N LEU A 114 -11.80 5.92 -8.09
CA LEU A 114 -10.64 6.62 -8.63
C LEU A 114 -10.91 7.26 -10.01
N ASN A 115 -11.70 6.60 -10.88
CA ASN A 115 -12.11 7.18 -12.16
C ASN A 115 -12.86 8.51 -11.98
N VAL A 116 -13.75 8.61 -10.98
CA VAL A 116 -14.45 9.88 -10.68
C VAL A 116 -13.46 10.99 -10.31
N VAL A 117 -12.41 10.67 -9.53
CA VAL A 117 -11.34 11.62 -9.20
C VAL A 117 -10.59 12.08 -10.47
N LEU A 118 -10.26 11.12 -11.34
CA LEU A 118 -9.55 11.40 -12.59
C LEU A 118 -10.38 12.24 -13.56
N ASP A 119 -11.70 12.03 -13.62
CA ASP A 119 -12.62 12.85 -14.41
C ASP A 119 -12.62 14.32 -13.92
N ARG A 120 -12.56 14.53 -12.60
CA ARG A 120 -12.40 15.87 -12.00
C ARG A 120 -11.05 16.49 -12.34
N ALA A 121 -9.98 15.69 -12.36
CA ALA A 121 -8.66 16.16 -12.77
C ALA A 121 -8.65 16.65 -14.22
N VAL A 122 -9.26 15.90 -15.14
CA VAL A 122 -9.49 16.32 -16.54
C VAL A 122 -10.36 17.58 -16.62
N GLN A 123 -11.20 17.85 -15.62
CA GLN A 123 -11.98 19.09 -15.51
C GLN A 123 -11.17 20.31 -15.07
N LEU A 124 -10.14 20.12 -14.25
CA LEU A 124 -9.26 21.19 -13.80
C LEU A 124 -8.30 21.70 -14.89
N VAL A 125 -8.14 20.97 -15.98
CA VAL A 125 -7.24 21.39 -17.08
C VAL A 125 -7.76 22.65 -17.76
N ASP A 126 -6.90 23.67 -17.80
CA ASP A 126 -7.11 24.89 -18.58
C ASP A 126 -6.83 24.62 -20.08
N PRO A 127 -7.82 24.79 -20.97
CA PRO A 127 -7.60 24.64 -22.42
C PRO A 127 -6.62 25.64 -23.02
N LYS A 128 -6.44 26.82 -22.40
CA LYS A 128 -5.52 27.86 -22.90
C LYS A 128 -4.08 27.57 -22.55
N ASN A 129 -3.85 26.82 -21.49
CA ASN A 129 -2.54 26.38 -21.03
C ASN A 129 -2.64 24.92 -20.56
N PRO A 130 -2.78 23.97 -21.51
CA PRO A 130 -3.00 22.56 -21.18
C PRO A 130 -1.78 22.00 -20.45
N ARG A 131 -2.04 21.33 -19.33
CA ARG A 131 -1.04 20.65 -18.53
C ARG A 131 -1.61 19.37 -17.93
N ASN A 132 -0.75 18.39 -17.70
CA ASN A 132 -1.11 17.18 -16.99
C ASN A 132 -1.29 17.50 -15.49
N ILE A 133 -2.47 17.22 -14.94
CA ILE A 133 -2.75 17.39 -13.52
C ILE A 133 -2.24 16.16 -12.76
N SER A 134 -1.42 16.37 -11.72
CA SER A 134 -1.02 15.29 -10.81
C SER A 134 -2.20 14.86 -9.94
N VAL A 135 -2.48 13.55 -9.93
CA VAL A 135 -3.43 12.91 -9.04
C VAL A 135 -2.67 11.92 -8.17
N ASN A 136 -2.49 12.27 -6.91
CA ASN A 136 -1.74 11.52 -5.91
C ASN A 136 -2.67 10.53 -5.23
N VAL A 137 -2.26 9.27 -5.12
CA VAL A 137 -3.10 8.20 -4.59
C VAL A 137 -2.29 7.22 -3.76
N HIS A 138 -2.79 6.94 -2.55
CA HIS A 138 -2.26 5.92 -1.68
C HIS A 138 -2.48 4.51 -2.26
N PRO A 139 -1.44 3.63 -2.26
CA PRO A 139 -1.49 2.32 -2.90
C PRO A 139 -2.26 1.28 -2.12
N SER A 140 -2.39 1.44 -0.81
CA SER A 140 -3.10 0.51 0.06
C SER A 140 -3.27 1.08 1.45
N THR A 141 -4.19 0.49 2.21
CA THR A 141 -4.42 0.75 3.63
C THR A 141 -3.97 -0.42 4.53
N ILE A 142 -3.48 -1.50 3.94
CA ILE A 142 -3.07 -2.73 4.64
C ILE A 142 -1.71 -2.58 5.35
N PRO A 143 -1.46 -3.40 6.38
CA PRO A 143 -0.15 -3.46 7.00
C PRO A 143 0.93 -3.97 6.04
N GLY A 144 2.15 -3.44 6.17
CA GLY A 144 3.30 -3.82 5.37
C GLY A 144 4.39 -4.53 6.19
N PRO A 145 5.49 -4.96 5.54
CA PRO A 145 6.63 -5.54 6.22
C PRO A 145 7.32 -4.53 7.15
N ILE A 146 7.83 -5.04 8.26
CA ILE A 146 8.50 -4.29 9.32
C ILE A 146 9.97 -4.70 9.34
N TYR A 147 10.83 -3.76 8.98
CA TYR A 147 12.28 -3.85 9.06
C TYR A 147 12.80 -3.18 10.33
N ARG A 148 13.94 -3.65 10.82
CA ARG A 148 14.67 -3.04 11.95
C ARG A 148 16.17 -3.09 11.74
N ILE A 149 16.88 -2.15 12.34
CA ILE A 149 18.35 -2.24 12.48
C ILE A 149 18.69 -3.11 13.69
N ALA A 150 19.46 -4.16 13.47
CA ALA A 150 19.92 -5.06 14.51
C ALA A 150 20.81 -4.35 15.53
N GLN A 151 20.48 -4.50 16.81
CA GLN A 151 21.24 -3.92 17.93
C GLN A 151 22.43 -4.79 18.36
N GLU A 152 22.38 -6.08 18.03
CA GLU A 152 23.36 -7.10 18.38
C GLU A 152 23.44 -8.16 17.27
N ASP A 153 24.54 -8.93 17.29
CA ASP A 153 24.69 -10.11 16.44
C ASP A 153 23.83 -11.25 16.98
N LEU A 154 23.16 -11.98 16.09
CA LEU A 154 22.38 -13.17 16.45
C LEU A 154 22.73 -14.31 15.51
N LYS A 155 23.09 -15.44 16.09
CA LYS A 155 23.30 -16.72 15.41
C LYS A 155 22.48 -17.81 16.10
N ASP A 156 22.05 -18.80 15.34
CA ASP A 156 21.46 -20.00 15.92
C ASP A 156 22.54 -20.97 16.45
N SER A 157 22.09 -22.11 16.99
CA SER A 157 22.99 -23.17 17.46
C SER A 157 23.78 -23.87 16.35
N GLU A 158 23.36 -23.76 15.09
CA GLU A 158 24.06 -24.30 13.92
C GLU A 158 25.12 -23.32 13.37
N GLY A 159 25.16 -22.10 13.91
CA GLY A 159 26.09 -21.04 13.53
C GLY A 159 25.61 -20.17 12.36
N LYS A 160 24.39 -20.37 11.86
CA LYS A 160 23.75 -19.53 10.84
C LYS A 160 23.50 -18.14 11.43
N VAL A 161 23.87 -17.10 10.69
CA VAL A 161 23.76 -15.69 11.13
C VAL A 161 22.43 -15.13 10.68
N PHE A 162 21.66 -14.56 11.61
CA PHE A 162 20.35 -13.97 11.35
C PHE A 162 20.30 -12.46 11.60
N LYS A 163 21.13 -11.96 12.53
CA LYS A 163 21.32 -10.53 12.76
C LYS A 163 22.81 -10.22 12.79
N THR A 164 23.17 -9.12 12.14
CA THR A 164 24.50 -8.52 12.26
C THR A 164 24.30 -7.10 12.77
N LYS A 165 24.95 -6.73 13.87
CA LYS A 165 24.80 -5.42 14.50
C LYS A 165 24.99 -4.29 13.49
N GLY A 166 24.02 -3.37 13.44
CA GLY A 166 24.00 -2.24 12.51
C GLY A 166 23.52 -2.58 11.10
N LYS A 167 23.05 -3.81 10.84
CA LYS A 167 22.42 -4.20 9.57
C LYS A 167 20.91 -4.33 9.72
N GLU A 168 20.19 -4.04 8.64
CA GLU A 168 18.75 -4.25 8.58
C GLU A 168 18.40 -5.74 8.54
N TYR A 169 17.25 -6.10 9.12
CA TYR A 169 16.63 -7.42 9.00
C TYR A 169 15.10 -7.26 8.99
N LEU A 170 14.40 -8.24 8.43
CA LEU A 170 12.95 -8.32 8.45
C LEU A 170 12.48 -8.86 9.82
N ASP A 171 11.82 -8.02 10.60
CA ASP A 171 11.34 -8.33 11.96
C ASP A 171 9.91 -8.91 11.94
N ALA A 172 9.06 -8.42 11.05
CA ALA A 172 7.73 -8.97 10.84
C ALA A 172 7.25 -8.73 9.41
N ASP A 173 6.33 -9.58 8.96
CA ASP A 173 5.60 -9.44 7.71
C ASP A 173 4.19 -10.02 7.88
N PHE A 174 3.39 -9.98 6.83
CA PHE A 174 2.04 -10.50 6.83
C PHE A 174 1.84 -11.41 5.62
N ALA A 175 1.12 -12.50 5.83
CA ALA A 175 0.71 -13.41 4.77
C ALA A 175 -0.82 -13.39 4.63
N ILE A 176 -1.30 -13.74 3.45
CA ILE A 176 -2.72 -13.88 3.15
C ILE A 176 -2.98 -15.21 2.45
N ASP A 177 -4.07 -15.87 2.83
CA ASP A 177 -4.70 -16.91 2.02
C ASP A 177 -5.60 -16.22 0.96
N PRO A 178 -5.25 -16.27 -0.34
CA PRO A 178 -6.00 -15.59 -1.39
C PRO A 178 -7.45 -16.07 -1.55
N GLU A 179 -7.77 -17.28 -1.11
CA GLU A 179 -9.10 -17.86 -1.25
C GLU A 179 -10.02 -17.42 -0.11
N SER A 180 -9.53 -17.50 1.13
CA SER A 180 -10.33 -17.14 2.30
C SER A 180 -10.23 -15.66 2.68
N GLY A 181 -9.17 -14.97 2.24
CA GLY A 181 -8.81 -13.61 2.67
C GLY A 181 -8.18 -13.55 4.06
N GLN A 182 -7.93 -14.70 4.70
CA GLN A 182 -7.34 -14.74 6.03
C GLN A 182 -5.92 -14.17 6.02
N ILE A 183 -5.70 -13.11 6.81
CA ILE A 183 -4.36 -12.54 7.04
C ILE A 183 -3.73 -13.18 8.28
N ALA A 184 -2.47 -13.60 8.16
CA ALA A 184 -1.68 -14.18 9.24
C ALA A 184 -0.39 -13.36 9.45
N PRO A 185 -0.08 -12.94 10.69
CA PRO A 185 1.19 -12.26 10.97
C PRO A 185 2.35 -13.25 10.96
N LEU A 186 3.45 -12.84 10.34
CA LEU A 186 4.73 -13.54 10.33
C LEU A 186 5.70 -12.74 11.20
N LYS A 187 6.27 -13.35 12.24
CA LYS A 187 7.16 -12.66 13.17
C LYS A 187 8.51 -13.36 13.25
N PHE A 188 9.56 -12.56 13.30
CA PHE A 188 10.89 -13.00 13.69
C PHE A 188 10.83 -13.48 15.14
N GLU A 189 11.19 -14.73 15.38
CA GLU A 189 11.16 -15.33 16.72
C GLU A 189 12.44 -16.10 17.04
N VAL A 190 12.96 -15.90 18.25
CA VAL A 190 14.06 -16.70 18.80
C VAL A 190 13.47 -17.65 19.82
N LYS A 191 13.64 -18.96 19.59
CA LYS A 191 13.17 -20.02 20.49
C LYS A 191 14.37 -20.71 21.14
N TYR A 192 14.32 -20.77 22.48
CA TYR A 192 15.29 -21.49 23.30
C TYR A 192 14.70 -22.83 23.70
N TYR A 193 15.35 -23.91 23.30
CA TYR A 193 14.96 -25.27 23.63
C TYR A 193 15.87 -25.78 24.76
N PRO A 194 15.30 -26.30 25.85
CA PRO A 194 16.09 -26.84 26.94
C PRO A 194 16.91 -28.05 26.47
N PRO A 195 18.10 -28.26 27.06
CA PRO A 195 18.95 -29.39 26.70
C PRO A 195 18.23 -30.72 26.97
N THR A 196 18.35 -31.66 26.03
CA THR A 196 17.70 -32.98 26.14
C THR A 196 18.49 -33.96 27.00
N LYS A 197 19.79 -33.70 27.20
CA LYS A 197 20.68 -34.49 28.05
C LYS A 197 21.52 -33.60 28.97
N SER A 198 21.87 -34.15 30.14
CA SER A 198 22.76 -33.49 31.09
C SER A 198 24.12 -33.20 30.45
N GLY A 199 24.52 -31.92 30.40
CA GLY A 199 25.78 -31.45 29.81
C GLY A 199 25.65 -30.87 28.40
N GLU A 200 24.48 -30.96 27.76
CA GLU A 200 24.19 -30.25 26.50
C GLU A 200 23.91 -28.76 26.77
N LYS A 201 24.25 -27.90 25.80
CA LYS A 201 23.87 -26.49 25.83
C LYS A 201 22.42 -26.33 25.38
N GLU A 202 21.79 -25.23 25.78
CA GLU A 202 20.50 -24.81 25.21
C GLU A 202 20.61 -24.71 23.69
N HIS A 203 19.60 -25.23 23.01
CA HIS A 203 19.51 -25.17 21.55
C HIS A 203 18.68 -23.95 21.16
N VAL A 204 19.28 -23.00 20.47
CA VAL A 204 18.66 -21.78 19.98
C VAL A 204 18.24 -22.00 18.53
N LYS A 205 16.95 -21.90 18.23
CA LYS A 205 16.42 -21.87 16.86
C LYS A 205 15.83 -20.51 16.57
N VAL A 206 16.28 -19.89 15.49
CA VAL A 206 15.68 -18.66 14.97
C VAL A 206 14.64 -19.03 13.92
N TRP A 207 13.56 -18.26 13.87
CA TRP A 207 12.54 -18.36 12.83
C TRP A 207 12.40 -16.98 12.18
N THR A 208 12.76 -16.86 10.91
CA THR A 208 12.49 -15.64 10.14
C THR A 208 11.02 -15.59 9.67
N PRO A 209 10.50 -14.42 9.28
CA PRO A 209 9.17 -14.34 8.67
C PRO A 209 9.00 -15.25 7.44
N GLU A 210 10.04 -15.42 6.62
CA GLU A 210 10.04 -16.33 5.48
C GLU A 210 9.93 -17.80 5.94
N GLU A 211 10.77 -18.22 6.89
CA GLU A 211 10.70 -19.58 7.45
C GLU A 211 9.34 -19.84 8.15
N ARG A 212 8.69 -18.80 8.68
CA ARG A 212 7.33 -18.87 9.23
C ARG A 212 6.28 -19.05 8.16
N LEU A 213 6.38 -18.34 7.04
CA LEU A 213 5.47 -18.49 5.91
C LEU A 213 5.54 -19.92 5.37
N ASP A 214 6.76 -20.43 5.18
CA ASP A 214 6.97 -21.80 4.73
C ASP A 214 6.37 -22.77 5.74
N ASN A 215 6.70 -22.67 7.03
CA ASN A 215 6.13 -23.54 8.05
C ASN A 215 4.59 -23.47 8.13
N MET A 216 4.00 -22.29 7.91
CA MET A 216 2.55 -22.11 7.92
C MET A 216 1.87 -22.80 6.72
N ASN A 217 2.42 -22.65 5.51
CA ASN A 217 1.93 -23.35 4.32
C ASN A 217 1.94 -24.87 4.52
N VAL A 218 2.98 -25.35 5.17
CA VAL A 218 3.24 -26.76 5.41
C VAL A 218 2.28 -27.32 6.44
N THR A 219 2.17 -26.63 7.58
CA THR A 219 1.25 -27.02 8.64
C THR A 219 -0.18 -26.98 8.13
N SER A 220 -0.55 -25.99 7.31
CA SER A 220 -1.86 -25.92 6.69
C SER A 220 -2.12 -27.14 5.79
N TRP A 221 -1.16 -27.46 4.94
CA TRP A 221 -1.24 -28.62 4.05
C TRP A 221 -1.32 -29.94 4.82
N GLU A 222 -0.46 -30.15 5.82
CA GLU A 222 -0.48 -31.34 6.67
C GLU A 222 -1.81 -31.50 7.40
N ASN A 223 -2.38 -30.40 7.90
CA ASN A 223 -3.69 -30.41 8.54
C ASN A 223 -4.81 -30.75 7.55
N GLU A 224 -4.76 -30.24 6.32
CA GLU A 224 -5.75 -30.52 5.28
C GLU A 224 -5.70 -31.99 4.84
N VAL A 225 -4.48 -32.51 4.64
CA VAL A 225 -4.21 -33.93 4.40
C VAL A 225 -4.74 -34.77 5.56
N ALA A 226 -4.40 -34.43 6.81
CA ALA A 226 -4.82 -35.17 8.00
C ALA A 226 -6.35 -35.14 8.20
N GLN A 227 -7.01 -34.00 7.99
CA GLN A 227 -8.47 -33.89 8.05
C GLN A 227 -9.14 -34.75 6.98
N THR A 228 -8.59 -34.74 5.78
CA THR A 228 -9.08 -35.54 4.67
C THR A 228 -8.92 -37.04 4.96
N PHE A 229 -7.77 -37.47 5.47
CA PHE A 229 -7.54 -38.85 5.89
C PHE A 229 -8.39 -39.27 7.09
N GLY A 230 -8.55 -38.41 8.10
CA GLY A 230 -9.46 -38.67 9.21
C GLY A 230 -10.91 -38.86 8.74
N ALA A 231 -11.34 -38.06 7.76
CA ALA A 231 -12.66 -38.21 7.16
C ALA A 231 -12.81 -39.52 6.36
N THR A 232 -11.79 -39.93 5.60
CA THR A 232 -11.83 -41.19 4.84
C THR A 232 -11.72 -42.42 5.74
N GLU A 233 -10.92 -42.39 6.81
CA GLU A 233 -10.87 -43.44 7.83
C GLU A 233 -12.21 -43.59 8.56
N PHE A 234 -12.86 -42.47 8.90
CA PHE A 234 -14.19 -42.49 9.49
C PHE A 234 -15.22 -43.11 8.54
N GLN A 235 -15.19 -42.73 7.25
CA GLN A 235 -16.04 -43.33 6.21
C GLN A 235 -15.76 -44.82 6.04
N GLU A 236 -14.50 -45.26 6.08
CA GLU A 236 -14.12 -46.67 6.03
C GLU A 236 -14.72 -47.45 7.21
N LYS A 237 -14.60 -46.93 8.44
CA LYS A 237 -15.20 -47.55 9.64
C LYS A 237 -16.72 -47.68 9.51
N GLN A 238 -17.39 -46.66 8.97
CA GLN A 238 -18.83 -46.72 8.72
C GLN A 238 -19.21 -47.78 7.68
N MET A 239 -18.44 -47.90 6.59
CA MET A 239 -18.67 -48.94 5.59
C MET A 239 -18.46 -50.34 6.16
N ARG A 240 -17.41 -50.55 6.98
CA ARG A 240 -17.19 -51.83 7.68
C ARG A 240 -18.38 -52.22 8.54
N ALA A 241 -18.86 -51.28 9.37
CA ALA A 241 -20.03 -51.51 10.21
C ALA A 241 -21.28 -51.88 9.39
N ILE A 242 -21.49 -51.26 8.22
CA ILE A 242 -22.58 -51.59 7.30
C ILE A 242 -22.42 -53.00 6.72
N VAL A 243 -21.20 -53.38 6.31
CA VAL A 243 -20.89 -54.71 5.78
C VAL A 243 -21.07 -55.78 6.85
N GLU A 244 -20.62 -55.54 8.08
CA GLU A 244 -20.82 -56.44 9.22
C GLU A 244 -22.31 -56.60 9.54
N GLN A 245 -23.06 -55.50 9.61
CA GLN A 245 -24.51 -55.53 9.81
C GLN A 245 -25.25 -56.27 8.69
N ALA A 246 -24.78 -56.14 7.46
CA ALA A 246 -25.34 -56.85 6.31
C ALA A 246 -24.97 -58.34 6.30
N GLY A 247 -23.82 -58.72 6.84
CA GLY A 247 -23.45 -60.12 7.07
C GLY A 247 -24.38 -60.83 8.08
N GLU A 248 -24.92 -60.08 9.05
CA GLU A 248 -25.88 -60.62 10.03
C GLU A 248 -27.34 -60.62 9.54
N LYS A 249 -27.76 -59.62 8.74
CA LYS A 249 -29.19 -59.36 8.42
C LYS A 249 -29.53 -59.38 6.93
N GLY A 250 -28.53 -59.57 6.07
CA GLY A 250 -28.63 -59.35 4.62
C GLY A 250 -28.61 -57.87 4.25
N PHE A 251 -28.17 -57.54 3.04
CA PHE A 251 -28.19 -56.18 2.52
C PHE A 251 -29.64 -55.72 2.28
N THR A 252 -30.14 -54.85 3.16
CA THR A 252 -31.42 -54.16 2.92
C THR A 252 -31.21 -53.04 1.89
N PRO A 253 -32.25 -52.64 1.12
CA PRO A 253 -32.16 -51.49 0.21
C PRO A 253 -31.66 -50.20 0.89
N GLN A 254 -31.95 -50.03 2.18
CA GLN A 254 -31.49 -48.93 3.01
C GLN A 254 -29.98 -48.99 3.26
N LEU A 255 -29.44 -50.16 3.62
CA LEU A 255 -28.00 -50.38 3.80
C LEU A 255 -27.25 -50.22 2.48
N GLN A 256 -27.81 -50.70 1.38
CA GLN A 256 -27.23 -50.52 0.03
C GLN A 256 -27.15 -49.03 -0.36
N THR A 257 -28.20 -48.26 -0.06
CA THR A 257 -28.24 -46.82 -0.35
C THR A 257 -27.21 -46.06 0.48
N LEU A 258 -27.09 -46.39 1.77
CA LEU A 258 -26.12 -45.77 2.68
C LEU A 258 -24.68 -46.09 2.26
N LEU A 259 -24.39 -47.34 1.91
CA LEU A 259 -23.09 -47.75 1.38
C LEU A 259 -22.74 -47.00 0.08
N ASN A 260 -23.68 -46.91 -0.85
CA ASN A 260 -23.50 -46.17 -2.10
C ASN A 260 -23.25 -44.67 -1.87
N LYS A 261 -23.87 -44.06 -0.85
CA LYS A 261 -23.65 -42.67 -0.48
C LYS A 261 -22.26 -42.46 0.11
N LEU A 262 -21.86 -43.28 1.08
CA LEU A 262 -20.55 -43.20 1.71
C LEU A 262 -19.41 -43.38 0.70
N ASN A 263 -19.58 -44.30 -0.26
CA ASN A 263 -18.61 -44.50 -1.33
C ASN A 263 -18.48 -43.25 -2.24
N ARG A 264 -19.61 -42.66 -2.66
CA ARG A 264 -19.59 -41.41 -3.47
C ARG A 264 -18.97 -40.24 -2.71
N ASP A 265 -19.33 -40.06 -1.45
CA ASP A 265 -18.84 -38.95 -0.62
C ASP A 265 -17.31 -39.05 -0.42
N ALA A 266 -16.79 -40.27 -0.24
CA ALA A 266 -15.35 -40.51 -0.15
C ALA A 266 -14.63 -40.28 -1.47
N GLN A 267 -15.18 -40.76 -2.58
CA GLN A 267 -14.64 -40.52 -3.93
C GLN A 267 -14.61 -39.02 -4.26
N SER A 268 -15.66 -38.27 -3.91
CA SER A 268 -15.72 -36.82 -4.12
C SER A 268 -14.62 -36.10 -3.37
N LYS A 269 -14.44 -36.40 -2.06
CA LYS A 269 -13.40 -35.78 -1.24
C LYS A 269 -11.98 -36.10 -1.73
N MET A 270 -11.74 -37.33 -2.15
CA MET A 270 -10.46 -37.71 -2.76
C MET A 270 -10.22 -36.99 -4.09
N HIS A 271 -11.28 -36.80 -4.89
CA HIS A 271 -11.21 -36.08 -6.15
C HIS A 271 -10.98 -34.58 -5.96
N GLU A 272 -11.58 -33.97 -4.93
CA GLU A 272 -11.31 -32.59 -4.50
C GLU A 272 -9.83 -32.42 -4.13
N LEU A 273 -9.29 -33.25 -3.22
CA LEU A 273 -7.88 -33.21 -2.83
C LEU A 273 -6.94 -33.42 -4.04
N TYR A 274 -7.29 -34.32 -4.96
CA TYR A 274 -6.54 -34.53 -6.21
C TYR A 274 -6.55 -33.28 -7.10
N ASN A 275 -7.70 -32.60 -7.21
CA ASN A 275 -7.82 -31.39 -8.00
C ASN A 275 -7.07 -30.22 -7.36
N ASP A 276 -7.07 -30.09 -6.04
CA ASP A 276 -6.34 -29.04 -5.33
C ASP A 276 -4.83 -29.21 -5.52
N VAL A 277 -4.32 -30.43 -5.32
CA VAL A 277 -2.91 -30.77 -5.63
C VAL A 277 -2.57 -30.50 -7.09
N ARG A 278 -3.49 -30.78 -8.02
CA ARG A 278 -3.29 -30.51 -9.44
C ARG A 278 -3.28 -29.01 -9.75
N ILE A 279 -4.24 -28.25 -9.26
CA ILE A 279 -4.38 -26.81 -9.49
C ILE A 279 -3.16 -26.08 -8.93
N HIS A 280 -2.72 -26.43 -7.74
CA HIS A 280 -1.52 -25.83 -7.15
C HIS A 280 -0.24 -26.22 -7.89
N SER A 281 -0.10 -27.48 -8.34
CA SER A 281 1.05 -27.87 -9.18
C SER A 281 1.14 -27.09 -10.50
N ILE A 282 0.01 -26.63 -11.04
CA ILE A 282 -0.04 -25.77 -12.24
C ILE A 282 0.36 -24.33 -11.89
N PHE A 283 -0.14 -23.80 -10.76
CA PHE A 283 0.23 -22.47 -10.27
C PHE A 283 1.74 -22.37 -9.97
N GLU A 284 2.34 -23.45 -9.48
CA GLU A 284 3.79 -23.56 -9.30
C GLU A 284 4.58 -23.62 -10.61
N GLU A 285 4.06 -24.19 -11.70
CA GLU A 285 4.75 -24.13 -13.01
C GLU A 285 4.89 -22.71 -13.56
N GLU A 286 3.94 -21.83 -13.26
CA GLU A 286 4.03 -20.42 -13.65
C GLU A 286 5.05 -19.66 -12.79
N ASN A 287 5.16 -20.00 -11.50
CA ASN A 287 6.13 -19.41 -10.59
C ASN A 287 7.54 -20.00 -10.76
N TRP A 288 7.65 -21.28 -11.12
CA TRP A 288 8.87 -21.96 -11.52
C TRP A 288 9.66 -21.18 -12.56
N LYS A 289 8.96 -20.71 -13.60
CA LYS A 289 9.57 -19.95 -14.70
C LYS A 289 10.18 -18.62 -14.23
N LYS A 290 9.80 -18.15 -13.04
CA LYS A 290 10.27 -16.89 -12.44
C LYS A 290 11.44 -17.10 -11.47
N LEU A 291 11.76 -18.34 -11.08
CA LEU A 291 12.88 -18.63 -10.19
C LEU A 291 14.24 -18.46 -10.91
N PRO A 292 15.33 -18.16 -10.20
CA PRO A 292 16.69 -18.23 -10.74
C PRO A 292 16.99 -19.61 -11.36
N LYS A 293 17.77 -19.66 -12.46
CA LYS A 293 18.06 -20.90 -13.19
C LYS A 293 18.72 -22.00 -12.35
N GLU A 294 19.55 -21.61 -11.38
CA GLU A 294 20.25 -22.53 -10.48
C GLU A 294 19.25 -23.28 -9.59
N GLU A 295 18.22 -22.58 -9.11
CA GLU A 295 17.14 -23.12 -8.30
C GLU A 295 16.17 -23.98 -9.15
N GLN A 296 15.88 -23.54 -10.38
CA GLN A 296 15.15 -24.36 -11.36
C GLN A 296 15.89 -25.68 -11.67
N THR A 297 17.21 -25.69 -11.75
CA THR A 297 17.95 -26.91 -12.08
C THR A 297 17.92 -27.91 -10.92
N ARG A 298 18.09 -27.43 -9.69
CA ARG A 298 18.01 -28.25 -8.47
C ARG A 298 16.64 -28.90 -8.31
N LEU A 299 15.57 -28.13 -8.50
CA LEU A 299 14.20 -28.58 -8.28
C LEU A 299 13.63 -29.42 -9.46
N ALA A 300 14.39 -29.59 -10.55
CA ALA A 300 13.90 -30.30 -11.74
C ALA A 300 13.89 -31.81 -11.54
N GLU A 301 14.88 -32.33 -10.82
CA GLU A 301 14.98 -33.75 -10.42
C GLU A 301 13.81 -34.12 -9.51
N ASP A 302 13.45 -33.22 -8.59
CA ASP A 302 12.34 -33.34 -7.66
C ASP A 302 10.99 -33.39 -8.39
N LYS A 303 10.83 -32.53 -9.40
CA LYS A 303 9.65 -32.49 -10.26
C LYS A 303 9.46 -33.78 -11.06
N GLU A 304 10.56 -34.36 -11.56
CA GLU A 304 10.51 -35.64 -12.27
C GLU A 304 10.10 -36.78 -11.32
N GLN A 305 10.66 -36.80 -10.11
CA GLN A 305 10.34 -37.81 -9.10
C GLN A 305 8.88 -37.73 -8.64
N TYR A 306 8.36 -36.52 -8.43
CA TYR A 306 6.94 -36.29 -8.15
C TYR A 306 6.04 -36.73 -9.30
N GLY A 307 6.40 -36.39 -10.54
CA GLY A 307 5.68 -36.83 -11.73
C GLY A 307 5.53 -38.36 -11.78
N LYS A 308 6.59 -39.09 -11.41
CA LYS A 308 6.57 -40.56 -11.30
C LYS A 308 5.62 -41.03 -10.19
N TRP A 309 5.78 -40.54 -8.96
CA TRP A 309 4.91 -40.94 -7.84
C TRP A 309 3.43 -40.65 -8.08
N LYS A 310 3.12 -39.48 -8.67
CA LYS A 310 1.76 -39.09 -9.04
C LYS A 310 1.18 -40.03 -10.09
N ASN A 311 1.94 -40.36 -11.13
CA ASN A 311 1.50 -41.28 -12.16
C ASN A 311 1.27 -42.70 -11.60
N ASP A 312 2.13 -43.16 -10.71
CA ASP A 312 2.02 -44.47 -10.06
C ASP A 312 0.75 -44.57 -9.22
N VAL A 313 0.51 -43.59 -8.32
CA VAL A 313 -0.69 -43.61 -7.46
C VAL A 313 -1.98 -43.39 -8.26
N THR A 314 -1.95 -42.55 -9.30
CA THR A 314 -3.10 -42.30 -10.17
C THR A 314 -3.49 -43.57 -10.94
N THR A 315 -2.49 -44.26 -11.50
CA THR A 315 -2.70 -45.50 -12.25
C THR A 315 -3.26 -46.59 -11.35
N GLU A 316 -2.73 -46.72 -10.13
CA GLU A 316 -3.20 -47.72 -9.18
C GLU A 316 -4.62 -47.39 -8.68
N SER A 317 -4.90 -46.12 -8.38
CA SER A 317 -6.23 -45.68 -7.97
C SER A 317 -7.28 -45.92 -9.06
N GLN A 318 -6.97 -45.62 -10.33
CA GLN A 318 -7.88 -45.90 -11.45
C GLN A 318 -8.20 -47.39 -11.60
N LYS A 319 -7.22 -48.28 -11.41
CA LYS A 319 -7.47 -49.74 -11.43
C LYS A 319 -8.38 -50.17 -10.29
N ILE A 320 -8.16 -49.64 -9.09
CA ILE A 320 -8.98 -49.96 -7.91
C ILE A 320 -10.40 -49.44 -8.09
N LEU A 321 -10.58 -48.20 -8.55
CA LEU A 321 -11.88 -47.60 -8.83
C LEU A 321 -12.67 -48.39 -9.88
N LYS A 322 -12.03 -48.78 -10.98
CA LYS A 322 -12.64 -49.62 -12.01
C LYS A 322 -13.09 -50.98 -11.43
N THR A 323 -12.26 -51.58 -10.58
CA THR A 323 -12.57 -52.84 -9.92
C THR A 323 -13.75 -52.70 -8.95
N MET A 324 -13.87 -51.55 -8.26
CA MET A 324 -15.03 -51.24 -7.42
C MET A 324 -16.31 -51.02 -8.23
N GLU A 325 -16.24 -50.36 -9.39
CA GLU A 325 -17.38 -50.22 -10.30
C GLU A 325 -17.88 -51.57 -10.81
N GLU A 326 -16.96 -52.44 -11.24
CA GLU A 326 -17.28 -53.80 -11.69
C GLU A 326 -17.91 -54.64 -10.56
N MET A 327 -17.42 -54.51 -9.32
CA MET A 327 -18.03 -55.16 -8.16
C MET A 327 -19.43 -54.63 -7.86
N ARG A 328 -19.64 -53.32 -7.96
CA ARG A 328 -20.95 -52.68 -7.76
C ARG A 328 -21.97 -53.18 -8.78
N ASP A 329 -21.57 -53.29 -10.04
CA ASP A 329 -22.42 -53.82 -11.10
C ASP A 329 -22.80 -55.28 -10.86
N LYS A 330 -21.89 -56.08 -10.28
CA LYS A 330 -22.18 -57.46 -9.86
C LYS A 330 -23.15 -57.50 -8.68
N ILE A 331 -22.93 -56.70 -7.63
CA ILE A 331 -23.82 -56.60 -6.46
C ILE A 331 -25.26 -56.29 -6.89
N ASN A 332 -25.44 -55.34 -7.81
CA ASN A 332 -26.76 -54.95 -8.30
C ASN A 332 -27.47 -56.04 -9.12
N LYS A 333 -26.74 -57.04 -9.65
CA LYS A 333 -27.26 -58.12 -10.49
C LYS A 333 -27.42 -59.45 -9.74
N THR A 334 -26.76 -59.61 -8.59
CA THR A 334 -26.82 -60.81 -7.77
C THR A 334 -28.06 -60.77 -6.87
N GLU A 335 -28.87 -61.83 -6.86
CA GLU A 335 -30.03 -61.96 -5.95
C GLU A 335 -29.70 -62.70 -4.63
N ASN A 336 -28.56 -63.42 -4.61
CA ASN A 336 -28.08 -64.16 -3.44
C ASN A 336 -27.48 -63.19 -2.39
N LYS A 337 -28.08 -63.18 -1.20
CA LYS A 337 -27.70 -62.28 -0.10
C LYS A 337 -26.29 -62.52 0.44
N ASP A 338 -25.84 -63.77 0.49
CA ASP A 338 -24.49 -64.11 0.99
C ASP A 338 -23.41 -63.69 -0.01
N GLU A 339 -23.71 -63.82 -1.30
CA GLU A 339 -22.83 -63.39 -2.39
C GLU A 339 -22.78 -61.86 -2.51
N GLN A 340 -23.91 -61.18 -2.31
CA GLN A 340 -23.95 -59.72 -2.17
C GLN A 340 -23.11 -59.23 -0.98
N ALA A 341 -23.18 -59.94 0.17
CA ALA A 341 -22.40 -59.61 1.35
C ALA A 341 -20.89 -59.79 1.11
N ALA A 342 -20.48 -60.88 0.45
CA ALA A 342 -19.09 -61.12 0.07
C ALA A 342 -18.55 -60.05 -0.89
N LEU A 343 -19.33 -59.68 -1.92
CA LEU A 343 -18.96 -58.63 -2.87
C LEU A 343 -18.90 -57.24 -2.21
N GLY A 344 -19.81 -56.95 -1.27
CA GLY A 344 -19.78 -55.72 -0.47
C GLY A 344 -18.53 -55.63 0.41
N ALA A 345 -18.13 -56.72 1.05
CA ALA A 345 -16.89 -56.81 1.83
C ALA A 345 -15.64 -56.61 0.95
N MET A 346 -15.62 -57.21 -0.23
CA MET A 346 -14.54 -57.01 -1.21
C MET A 346 -14.46 -55.56 -1.71
N SER A 347 -15.60 -54.91 -1.94
CA SER A 347 -15.66 -53.49 -2.33
C SER A 347 -15.15 -52.57 -1.22
N ALA A 348 -15.54 -52.81 0.04
CA ALA A 348 -15.02 -52.07 1.19
C ALA A 348 -13.51 -52.27 1.38
N GLN A 349 -13.00 -53.49 1.16
CA GLN A 349 -11.56 -53.78 1.22
C GLN A 349 -10.79 -53.12 0.07
N ALA A 350 -11.34 -53.10 -1.14
CA ALA A 350 -10.73 -52.39 -2.28
C ALA A 350 -10.63 -50.88 -2.00
N MET A 351 -11.68 -50.29 -1.42
CA MET A 351 -11.67 -48.89 -1.03
C MET A 351 -10.63 -48.58 0.06
N ARG A 352 -10.47 -49.47 1.04
CA ARG A 352 -9.40 -49.36 2.03
C ARG A 352 -8.03 -49.35 1.35
N ASN A 353 -7.79 -50.28 0.43
CA ASN A 353 -6.52 -50.35 -0.29
C ASN A 353 -6.27 -49.06 -1.09
N ASN A 354 -7.30 -48.46 -1.70
CA ASN A 354 -7.18 -47.17 -2.38
C ASN A 354 -6.82 -46.04 -1.40
N ASN A 355 -7.51 -45.96 -0.27
CA ASN A 355 -7.24 -44.96 0.76
C ASN A 355 -5.82 -45.13 1.33
N THR A 356 -5.36 -46.36 1.54
CA THR A 356 -4.00 -46.68 1.99
C THR A 356 -2.96 -46.29 0.93
N ALA A 357 -3.20 -46.58 -0.35
CA ALA A 357 -2.29 -46.18 -1.43
C ALA A 357 -2.13 -44.66 -1.53
N TRP A 358 -3.23 -43.91 -1.39
CA TRP A 358 -3.18 -42.46 -1.31
C TRP A 358 -2.51 -41.98 -0.02
N ALA A 359 -2.84 -42.54 1.14
CA ALA A 359 -2.20 -42.21 2.42
C ALA A 359 -0.69 -42.42 2.35
N ASP A 360 -0.23 -43.53 1.78
CA ASP A 360 1.19 -43.82 1.58
C ASP A 360 1.84 -42.83 0.61
N PHE A 361 1.15 -42.41 -0.44
CA PHE A 361 1.64 -41.36 -1.35
C PHE A 361 1.81 -40.01 -0.62
N PHE A 362 0.80 -39.56 0.13
CA PHE A 362 0.89 -38.31 0.87
C PHE A 362 1.87 -38.39 2.05
N ASN A 363 1.97 -39.54 2.73
CA ASN A 363 2.99 -39.78 3.76
C ASN A 363 4.39 -39.79 3.16
N LYS A 364 4.60 -40.34 1.96
CA LYS A 364 5.89 -40.24 1.25
C LYS A 364 6.24 -38.79 0.92
N LEU A 365 5.28 -38.00 0.45
CA LEU A 365 5.46 -36.56 0.25
C LEU A 365 5.83 -35.83 1.55
N ALA A 366 5.17 -36.17 2.66
CA ALA A 366 5.45 -35.59 3.97
C ALA A 366 6.78 -36.08 4.60
N HIS A 367 7.22 -37.31 4.32
CA HIS A 367 8.42 -37.89 4.93
C HIS A 367 9.72 -37.50 4.21
N GLU A 368 9.69 -37.35 2.88
CA GLU A 368 10.85 -36.83 2.13
C GLU A 368 11.14 -35.36 2.47
N ARG A 369 10.12 -34.62 2.88
CA ARG A 369 10.25 -33.27 3.46
C ARG A 369 11.07 -33.25 4.76
N GLY A 370 10.96 -34.26 5.61
CA GLY A 370 11.69 -34.32 6.88
C GLY A 370 13.20 -34.54 6.74
N LYS A 371 13.68 -34.82 5.53
CA LYS A 371 15.10 -35.05 5.23
C LYS A 371 15.78 -33.89 4.50
N ASN A 372 15.02 -33.05 3.81
CA ASN A 372 15.51 -31.90 3.05
C ASN A 372 14.52 -30.74 3.26
N ASP A 373 14.97 -29.68 3.94
CA ASP A 373 14.14 -28.54 4.36
C ASP A 373 13.47 -27.74 3.22
N ASP A 374 13.73 -28.09 1.95
CA ASP A 374 13.43 -27.26 0.77
C ASP A 374 12.39 -27.83 -0.22
N TYR A 375 11.68 -28.94 0.08
CA TYR A 375 10.78 -29.54 -0.93
C TYR A 375 9.43 -28.82 -1.15
N VAL A 376 9.08 -28.75 -2.44
CA VAL A 376 8.13 -27.86 -3.15
C VAL A 376 6.66 -28.29 -3.15
N PHE A 377 6.26 -29.40 -2.51
CA PHE A 377 4.95 -30.00 -2.83
C PHE A 377 3.76 -29.62 -1.94
N ALA A 378 3.95 -28.80 -0.91
CA ALA A 378 2.83 -28.24 -0.15
C ALA A 378 2.33 -26.99 -0.89
N PRO A 379 1.05 -26.93 -1.30
CA PRO A 379 0.54 -25.75 -1.98
C PRO A 379 0.78 -24.51 -1.12
N ARG A 380 1.29 -23.45 -1.75
CA ARG A 380 1.38 -22.12 -1.11
C ARG A 380 -0.01 -21.54 -0.96
N LYS A 381 -0.74 -22.04 0.05
CA LYS A 381 -2.05 -21.51 0.45
C LYS A 381 -1.93 -20.06 0.88
N PHE A 382 -0.87 -19.75 1.61
CA PHE A 382 -0.51 -18.41 2.04
C PHE A 382 0.64 -17.86 1.18
N ILE A 383 0.49 -16.60 0.80
CA ILE A 383 1.53 -15.80 0.14
C ILE A 383 1.74 -14.49 0.89
N PRO A 384 2.87 -13.78 0.70
CA PRO A 384 3.05 -12.47 1.33
C PRO A 384 1.92 -11.50 0.93
N LEU A 385 1.42 -10.74 1.91
CA LEU A 385 0.27 -9.84 1.75
C LEU A 385 0.57 -8.71 0.76
N GLU A 386 1.79 -8.16 0.80
CA GLU A 386 2.23 -7.13 -0.14
C GLU A 386 2.32 -7.69 -1.57
N GLU A 387 2.77 -8.93 -1.76
CA GLU A 387 2.84 -9.60 -3.08
C GLU A 387 1.44 -9.80 -3.68
N PHE A 388 0.49 -10.27 -2.86
CA PHE A 388 -0.91 -10.37 -3.27
C PHE A 388 -1.46 -9.01 -3.69
N SER A 389 -1.20 -7.98 -2.88
CA SER A 389 -1.72 -6.63 -3.12
C SER A 389 -1.04 -5.96 -4.32
N MET A 390 0.24 -6.23 -4.56
CA MET A 390 1.01 -5.74 -5.71
C MET A 390 0.31 -6.08 -7.02
N GLU A 391 -0.11 -7.33 -7.19
CA GLU A 391 -0.79 -7.80 -8.40
C GLU A 391 -2.13 -7.08 -8.61
N ARG A 392 -2.95 -6.97 -7.56
CA ARG A 392 -4.30 -6.43 -7.67
C ARG A 392 -4.32 -4.90 -7.75
N THR A 393 -3.52 -4.23 -6.92
CA THR A 393 -3.38 -2.77 -6.91
C THR A 393 -2.83 -2.25 -8.23
N SER A 394 -1.76 -2.87 -8.77
CA SER A 394 -1.19 -2.46 -10.06
C SER A 394 -2.20 -2.59 -11.20
N LYS A 395 -3.07 -3.61 -11.15
CA LYS A 395 -4.15 -3.79 -12.13
C LYS A 395 -5.19 -2.67 -12.03
N THR A 396 -5.62 -2.33 -10.82
CA THR A 396 -6.58 -1.24 -10.58
C THR A 396 -6.05 0.10 -11.06
N PHE A 397 -4.81 0.44 -10.75
CA PHE A 397 -4.20 1.68 -11.23
C PHE A 397 -3.96 1.68 -12.74
N ALA A 398 -3.63 0.55 -13.35
CA ALA A 398 -3.50 0.46 -14.80
C ALA A 398 -4.85 0.69 -15.51
N GLU A 399 -5.93 0.07 -15.02
CA GLU A 399 -7.29 0.30 -15.52
C GLU A 399 -7.71 1.77 -15.37
N ALA A 400 -7.40 2.40 -14.23
CA ALA A 400 -7.68 3.81 -13.99
C ALA A 400 -6.86 4.76 -14.89
N ALA A 401 -5.58 4.47 -15.12
CA ALA A 401 -4.73 5.24 -16.03
C ALA A 401 -5.23 5.19 -17.48
N VAL A 402 -5.71 4.02 -17.93
CA VAL A 402 -6.35 3.88 -19.25
C VAL A 402 -7.65 4.69 -19.32
N HIS A 403 -8.50 4.60 -18.29
CA HIS A 403 -9.72 5.42 -18.19
C HIS A 403 -9.41 6.92 -18.29
N ALA A 404 -8.42 7.40 -17.56
CA ALA A 404 -7.97 8.79 -17.61
C ALA A 404 -7.57 9.22 -19.03
N LEU A 405 -6.85 8.37 -19.77
CA LEU A 405 -6.46 8.64 -21.15
C LEU A 405 -7.66 8.68 -22.10
N GLU A 406 -8.65 7.82 -21.90
CA GLU A 406 -9.89 7.78 -22.69
C GLU A 406 -10.73 9.04 -22.46
N GLU A 407 -10.93 9.43 -21.20
CA GLU A 407 -11.68 10.64 -20.86
C GLU A 407 -10.95 11.91 -21.34
N ALA A 408 -9.63 11.97 -21.18
CA ALA A 408 -8.81 13.01 -21.80
C ALA A 408 -8.97 13.03 -23.32
N GLY A 409 -9.01 11.86 -23.97
CA GLY A 409 -9.26 11.73 -25.41
C GLY A 409 -10.59 12.33 -25.86
N ARG A 410 -11.67 12.04 -25.13
CA ARG A 410 -13.00 12.58 -25.41
C ARG A 410 -13.00 14.10 -25.30
N LYS A 411 -12.45 14.64 -24.22
CA LYS A 411 -12.44 16.08 -23.96
C LYS A 411 -11.49 16.85 -24.87
N ALA A 412 -10.36 16.25 -25.21
CA ALA A 412 -9.41 16.81 -26.15
C ALA A 412 -10.05 16.99 -27.53
N LYS A 413 -10.85 16.02 -27.99
CA LYS A 413 -11.61 16.13 -29.24
C LYS A 413 -12.63 17.28 -29.23
N GLU A 414 -13.34 17.47 -28.11
CA GLU A 414 -14.29 18.58 -27.95
C GLU A 414 -13.63 19.96 -28.02
N LYS A 415 -12.36 20.05 -27.58
CA LYS A 415 -11.63 21.32 -27.44
C LYS A 415 -10.49 21.54 -28.45
N GLY A 416 -10.26 20.60 -29.36
CA GLY A 416 -9.14 20.66 -30.32
C GLY A 416 -7.77 20.55 -29.67
N LEU A 417 -7.64 19.81 -28.57
CA LEU A 417 -6.38 19.60 -27.84
C LEU A 417 -5.78 18.23 -28.15
N ASN A 418 -4.54 18.02 -27.73
CA ASN A 418 -3.91 16.70 -27.71
C ASN A 418 -4.26 15.99 -26.38
N PRO A 419 -4.78 14.74 -26.41
CA PRO A 419 -5.10 13.99 -25.19
C PRO A 419 -3.93 13.86 -24.21
N LEU A 420 -2.71 13.70 -24.74
CA LEU A 420 -1.52 13.52 -23.91
C LEU A 420 -1.12 14.80 -23.16
N ASP A 421 -1.62 15.96 -23.54
CA ASP A 421 -1.31 17.23 -22.87
C ASP A 421 -2.28 17.54 -21.73
N ILE A 422 -3.39 16.80 -21.65
CA ILE A 422 -4.45 17.02 -20.65
C ILE A 422 -4.78 15.78 -19.80
N VAL A 423 -4.20 14.63 -20.12
CA VAL A 423 -4.39 13.41 -19.33
C VAL A 423 -3.81 13.60 -17.92
N PRO A 424 -4.57 13.33 -16.84
CA PRO A 424 -4.04 13.40 -15.50
C PRO A 424 -3.02 12.28 -15.26
N MET A 425 -2.01 12.56 -14.46
CA MET A 425 -1.01 11.59 -14.05
C MET A 425 -1.51 10.87 -12.81
N VAL A 426 -1.52 9.53 -12.84
CA VAL A 426 -1.74 8.69 -11.67
C VAL A 426 -0.39 8.53 -10.96
N ASN A 427 -0.19 9.29 -9.90
CA ASN A 427 1.02 9.22 -9.09
C ASN A 427 0.74 8.41 -7.83
N ILE A 428 1.41 7.26 -7.72
CA ILE A 428 1.26 6.37 -6.57
C ILE A 428 2.19 6.85 -5.46
N GLU A 429 1.64 7.07 -4.27
CA GLU A 429 2.36 7.63 -3.13
C GLU A 429 2.93 6.54 -2.22
N ASN A 430 4.13 6.71 -1.67
CA ASN A 430 4.61 5.78 -0.64
C ASN A 430 3.74 5.90 0.61
N MET A 431 3.34 4.79 1.22
CA MET A 431 2.69 4.83 2.54
C MET A 431 3.71 5.10 3.67
N PRO A 432 3.26 5.45 4.89
CA PRO A 432 4.03 5.36 6.12
C PRO A 432 4.93 4.12 6.19
N ALA A 433 6.24 4.34 6.06
CA ALA A 433 7.21 3.27 6.00
C ALA A 433 7.25 2.51 7.33
N ASN A 434 7.46 1.20 7.26
CA ASN A 434 7.48 0.30 8.42
C ASN A 434 6.14 0.14 9.16
N MET A 435 5.04 0.57 8.54
CA MET A 435 3.68 0.43 9.06
C MET A 435 2.74 -0.16 8.02
N GLN A 436 2.78 0.37 6.80
CA GLN A 436 1.87 0.00 5.71
C GLN A 436 2.62 -0.50 4.49
N ALA A 437 1.93 -1.28 3.65
CA ALA A 437 2.51 -1.83 2.43
C ALA A 437 2.91 -0.70 1.46
N PHE A 438 3.94 -0.95 0.66
CA PHE A 438 4.46 -0.01 -0.33
C PHE A 438 5.05 1.30 0.25
N GLY A 439 5.48 1.30 1.51
CA GLY A 439 6.05 2.48 2.15
C GLY A 439 7.53 2.72 1.86
N ARG A 440 8.28 1.69 1.46
CA ARG A 440 9.69 1.80 1.06
C ARG A 440 9.86 2.07 -0.43
N ALA A 441 11.00 2.65 -0.81
CA ALA A 441 11.26 3.07 -2.18
C ALA A 441 11.28 1.90 -3.16
N ASP A 442 11.88 0.76 -2.78
CA ASP A 442 11.92 -0.43 -3.64
C ASP A 442 10.53 -1.04 -3.85
N GLN A 443 9.67 -1.00 -2.82
CA GLN A 443 8.30 -1.51 -2.89
C GLN A 443 7.43 -0.62 -3.79
N LEU A 444 7.47 0.70 -3.58
CA LEU A 444 6.73 1.66 -4.40
C LEU A 444 7.23 1.63 -5.85
N LYS A 445 8.55 1.60 -6.06
CA LYS A 445 9.16 1.51 -7.38
C LYS A 445 8.60 0.33 -8.16
N ARG A 446 8.60 -0.85 -7.55
CA ARG A 446 8.08 -2.06 -8.16
C ARG A 446 6.60 -1.94 -8.49
N LEU A 447 5.80 -1.35 -7.60
CA LEU A 447 4.38 -1.12 -7.85
C LEU A 447 4.13 -0.19 -9.04
N VAL A 448 4.88 0.91 -9.15
CA VAL A 448 4.80 1.84 -10.28
C VAL A 448 5.22 1.16 -11.59
N GLU A 449 6.29 0.36 -11.56
CA GLU A 449 6.77 -0.37 -12.74
C GLU A 449 5.77 -1.44 -13.21
N GLU A 450 5.21 -2.24 -12.30
CA GLU A 450 4.15 -3.20 -12.61
C GLU A 450 2.89 -2.52 -13.16
N THR A 451 2.51 -1.38 -12.58
CA THR A 451 1.39 -0.56 -13.08
C THR A 451 1.66 -0.06 -14.50
N ARG A 452 2.87 0.41 -14.80
CA ARG A 452 3.27 0.82 -16.16
C ARG A 452 3.20 -0.33 -17.15
N ILE A 453 3.71 -1.51 -16.78
CA ILE A 453 3.69 -2.71 -17.62
C ILE A 453 2.24 -3.09 -17.97
N LYS A 454 1.35 -3.13 -16.98
CA LYS A 454 -0.07 -3.44 -17.18
C LYS A 454 -0.78 -2.38 -18.01
N THR A 455 -0.51 -1.10 -17.75
CA THR A 455 -1.05 0.02 -18.53
C THR A 455 -0.64 -0.09 -20.01
N ALA A 456 0.65 -0.31 -20.28
CA ALA A 456 1.14 -0.49 -21.64
C ALA A 456 0.53 -1.71 -22.33
N GLY A 457 0.35 -2.82 -21.60
CA GLY A 457 -0.33 -4.01 -22.12
C GLY A 457 -1.78 -3.75 -22.54
N LEU A 458 -2.53 -2.95 -21.78
CA LEU A 458 -3.90 -2.55 -22.12
C LEU A 458 -3.95 -1.61 -23.35
N LEU A 459 -2.90 -0.81 -23.57
CA LEU A 459 -2.82 0.15 -24.66
C LEU A 459 -2.19 -0.40 -25.95
N GLU A 460 -1.52 -1.55 -25.88
CA GLU A 460 -0.70 -2.10 -26.96
C GLU A 460 -1.50 -2.33 -28.25
N GLY A 461 -2.74 -2.82 -28.15
CA GLY A 461 -3.60 -3.04 -29.32
C GLY A 461 -3.97 -1.76 -30.08
N LYS A 462 -3.91 -0.59 -29.43
CA LYS A 462 -4.29 0.71 -30.01
C LYS A 462 -3.10 1.55 -30.46
N TYR A 463 -1.99 1.50 -29.71
CA TYR A 463 -0.83 2.37 -29.93
C TYR A 463 0.43 1.62 -30.38
N GLY A 464 0.46 0.29 -30.27
CA GLY A 464 1.66 -0.53 -30.44
C GLY A 464 2.59 -0.47 -29.22
N ARG A 465 3.40 -1.51 -29.02
CA ARG A 465 4.19 -1.72 -27.79
C ARG A 465 5.07 -0.54 -27.39
N ALA A 466 5.84 0.00 -28.34
CA ALA A 466 6.81 1.06 -28.05
C ALA A 466 6.13 2.36 -27.62
N GLU A 467 5.03 2.74 -28.27
CA GLU A 467 4.28 3.94 -27.93
C GLU A 467 3.45 3.75 -26.66
N ALA A 468 2.83 2.58 -26.49
CA ALA A 468 2.11 2.23 -25.27
C ALA A 468 3.01 2.33 -24.02
N ASN A 469 4.26 1.88 -24.10
CA ASN A 469 5.24 2.03 -23.02
C ASN A 469 5.55 3.50 -22.71
N LYS A 470 5.71 4.36 -23.72
CA LYS A 470 5.95 5.81 -23.53
C LYS A 470 4.74 6.50 -22.90
N ILE A 471 3.53 6.15 -23.35
CA ILE A 471 2.29 6.67 -22.77
C ILE A 471 2.19 6.26 -21.31
N ALA A 472 2.41 4.97 -20.99
CA ALA A 472 2.40 4.48 -19.62
C ALA A 472 3.45 5.19 -18.73
N GLU A 473 4.68 5.39 -19.22
CA GLU A 473 5.71 6.15 -18.51
C GLU A 473 5.30 7.61 -18.28
N LYS A 474 4.57 8.23 -19.23
CA LYS A 474 4.06 9.61 -19.09
C LYS A 474 2.91 9.72 -18.09
N ILE A 475 1.97 8.78 -18.04
CA ILE A 475 0.75 8.92 -17.22
C ILE A 475 0.83 8.24 -15.85
N VAL A 476 1.75 7.30 -15.63
CA VAL A 476 1.94 6.63 -14.33
C VAL A 476 3.27 7.05 -13.71
N GLY A 477 3.26 7.51 -12.47
CA GLY A 477 4.44 7.95 -11.73
C GLY A 477 4.34 7.68 -10.24
N ALA A 478 5.29 8.26 -9.49
CA ALA A 478 5.32 8.22 -8.04
C ALA A 478 5.14 9.62 -7.45
N THR A 479 4.43 9.66 -6.33
CA THR A 479 4.54 10.75 -5.35
C THR A 479 5.49 10.29 -4.26
N TRP A 480 6.47 11.12 -3.92
CA TRP A 480 7.34 10.86 -2.78
C TRP A 480 6.94 11.76 -1.63
N ASP A 481 6.36 11.17 -0.59
CA ASP A 481 6.15 11.82 0.69
C ASP A 481 7.38 11.63 1.59
N VAL A 482 7.99 12.76 1.94
CA VAL A 482 9.22 12.83 2.75
C VAL A 482 8.98 12.54 4.25
N GLY A 483 7.75 12.74 4.73
CA GLY A 483 7.32 12.46 6.09
C GLY A 483 7.09 10.97 6.33
N HIS A 484 6.41 10.29 5.41
CA HIS A 484 6.12 8.86 5.45
C HIS A 484 7.38 8.02 5.57
N ILE A 485 8.44 8.35 4.82
CA ILE A 485 9.70 7.60 4.89
C ILE A 485 10.47 7.86 6.19
N ASN A 486 10.27 9.03 6.81
CA ASN A 486 10.93 9.38 8.07
C ASN A 486 10.50 8.46 9.24
N LEU A 487 9.39 7.74 9.10
CA LEU A 487 8.93 6.77 10.10
C LEU A 487 9.87 5.56 10.26
N LEU A 488 10.78 5.33 9.30
CA LEU A 488 11.87 4.35 9.46
C LEU A 488 12.77 4.64 10.67
N ARG A 489 12.80 5.88 11.19
CA ARG A 489 13.54 6.21 12.41
C ARG A 489 13.09 5.38 13.63
N THR A 490 11.81 4.98 13.71
CA THR A 490 11.34 4.08 14.78
C THR A 490 11.99 2.70 14.75
N ALA A 491 12.51 2.30 13.60
CA ALA A 491 13.24 1.06 13.39
C ALA A 491 14.76 1.18 13.53
N GLY A 492 15.26 2.37 13.89
CA GLY A 492 16.67 2.63 14.11
C GLY A 492 17.43 3.07 12.85
N PHE A 493 16.74 3.39 11.76
CA PHE A 493 17.36 3.96 10.56
C PHE A 493 17.80 5.40 10.81
N GLY A 494 18.98 5.75 10.31
CA GLY A 494 19.51 7.11 10.36
C GLY A 494 19.17 7.92 9.10
N GLU A 495 19.60 9.18 9.10
CA GLU A 495 19.40 10.11 7.98
C GLU A 495 20.05 9.62 6.69
N LYS A 496 21.23 9.01 6.80
CA LYS A 496 21.96 8.49 5.65
C LYS A 496 21.15 7.40 4.96
N GLU A 497 20.60 6.45 5.73
CA GLU A 497 19.80 5.37 5.18
C GLU A 497 18.50 5.89 4.54
N ILE A 498 17.85 6.89 5.15
CA ILE A 498 16.65 7.54 4.57
C ILE A 498 16.98 8.22 3.24
N ILE A 499 18.11 8.92 3.15
CA ILE A 499 18.56 9.56 1.90
C ILE A 499 18.86 8.52 0.82
N GLU A 500 19.54 7.42 1.18
CA GLU A 500 19.80 6.33 0.23
C GLU A 500 18.50 5.66 -0.25
N GLU A 501 17.51 5.53 0.63
CA GLU A 501 16.19 5.02 0.27
C GLU A 501 15.49 5.95 -0.74
N ALA A 502 15.48 7.26 -0.50
CA ALA A 502 14.90 8.26 -1.39
C ALA A 502 15.52 8.22 -2.81
N LYS A 503 16.85 8.04 -2.92
CA LYS A 503 17.52 7.97 -4.23
C LYS A 503 16.99 6.84 -5.13
N LYS A 504 16.53 5.73 -4.56
CA LYS A 504 16.09 4.55 -5.32
C LYS A 504 14.85 4.82 -6.18
N ILE A 505 13.98 5.73 -5.76
CA ILE A 505 12.73 6.06 -6.46
C ILE A 505 12.89 7.13 -7.54
N ALA A 506 14.04 7.81 -7.57
CA ALA A 506 14.24 9.06 -8.31
C ALA A 506 13.70 9.15 -9.75
N PRO A 507 13.93 8.18 -10.66
CA PRO A 507 13.47 8.30 -12.04
C PRO A 507 11.95 8.16 -12.22
N LEU A 508 11.21 7.82 -11.16
CA LEU A 508 9.76 7.60 -11.18
C LEU A 508 8.98 8.77 -10.56
N VAL A 509 9.66 9.65 -9.81
CA VAL A 509 9.03 10.74 -9.06
C VAL A 509 8.51 11.81 -10.01
N LYS A 510 7.23 12.15 -9.85
CA LYS A 510 6.55 13.24 -10.58
C LYS A 510 5.91 14.26 -9.65
N HIS A 511 5.86 13.96 -8.37
CA HIS A 511 5.27 14.81 -7.35
C HIS A 511 5.97 14.58 -6.01
N PHE A 512 6.05 15.62 -5.19
CA PHE A 512 6.51 15.53 -3.81
C PHE A 512 5.43 16.01 -2.87
N HIS A 513 5.23 15.26 -1.79
CA HIS A 513 4.62 15.77 -0.58
C HIS A 513 5.71 16.13 0.42
N ILE A 514 5.66 17.36 0.89
CA ILE A 514 6.65 17.99 1.75
C ILE A 514 6.01 18.22 3.11
N THR A 515 6.42 17.42 4.07
CA THR A 515 5.91 17.46 5.44
C THR A 515 7.06 17.29 6.41
N ASP A 516 6.82 17.61 7.68
CA ASP A 516 7.73 17.28 8.76
C ASP A 516 7.03 16.45 9.84
N ASN A 517 7.81 15.64 10.55
CA ASN A 517 7.34 14.88 11.70
C ASN A 517 8.53 14.46 12.57
N PHE A 518 8.25 13.83 13.71
CA PHE A 518 9.28 13.39 14.65
C PHE A 518 9.83 11.98 14.38
N GLY A 519 9.34 11.32 13.33
CA GLY A 519 9.69 9.95 12.94
C GLY A 519 8.91 8.85 13.66
N SER A 520 8.03 9.18 14.63
CA SER A 520 7.20 8.20 15.36
C SER A 520 5.77 8.08 14.86
N SER A 521 5.30 9.11 14.17
CA SER A 521 3.93 9.25 13.69
C SER A 521 3.94 10.22 12.54
N ASP A 522 3.02 10.03 11.61
CA ASP A 522 2.83 10.96 10.51
C ASP A 522 1.98 12.15 10.96
N SER A 523 2.66 13.23 11.37
CA SER A 523 2.03 14.37 12.03
C SER A 523 1.77 15.56 11.11
N HIS A 524 2.19 15.49 9.85
CA HIS A 524 2.04 16.57 8.84
C HIS A 524 2.37 17.97 9.38
N LEU A 525 3.50 18.11 10.08
CA LEU A 525 3.97 19.39 10.61
C LEU A 525 4.56 20.25 9.47
N ALA A 526 4.67 21.55 9.73
CA ALA A 526 5.37 22.45 8.82
C ALA A 526 6.88 22.10 8.78
N PRO A 527 7.53 22.18 7.61
CA PRO A 527 8.98 22.01 7.48
C PRO A 527 9.78 22.80 8.51
N GLY A 528 10.67 22.11 9.24
CA GLY A 528 11.52 22.71 10.27
C GLY A 528 11.01 22.53 11.70
N GLN A 529 9.81 21.97 11.88
CA GLN A 529 9.26 21.66 13.20
C GLN A 529 9.64 20.26 13.71
N GLY A 530 10.10 19.37 12.82
CA GLY A 530 10.43 17.98 13.10
C GLY A 530 11.87 17.61 12.71
N ASN A 531 12.06 16.37 12.25
CA ASN A 531 13.36 15.82 11.85
C ASN A 531 13.33 15.06 10.50
N ALA A 532 12.33 15.31 9.64
CA ALA A 532 12.13 14.58 8.38
C ALA A 532 13.10 14.93 7.23
N ILE A 533 14.02 15.88 7.44
CA ILE A 533 15.03 16.32 6.46
C ILE A 533 14.52 16.50 4.99
N PRO A 534 13.40 17.20 4.73
CA PRO A 534 12.80 17.25 3.39
C PRO A 534 13.74 17.72 2.28
N THR A 535 14.54 18.75 2.58
CA THR A 535 15.47 19.38 1.64
C THR A 535 16.51 18.40 1.10
N GLU A 536 17.10 17.60 1.99
CA GLU A 536 18.10 16.58 1.64
C GLU A 536 17.51 15.49 0.76
N GLN A 537 16.30 15.03 1.08
CA GLN A 537 15.62 14.00 0.32
C GLN A 537 15.30 14.47 -1.11
N VAL A 538 14.67 15.65 -1.25
CA VAL A 538 14.34 16.22 -2.56
C VAL A 538 15.59 16.45 -3.40
N LYS A 539 16.66 16.99 -2.79
CA LYS A 539 17.95 17.18 -3.48
C LYS A 539 18.54 15.85 -3.92
N ALA A 540 18.59 14.85 -3.04
CA ALA A 540 19.13 13.54 -3.38
C ALA A 540 18.37 12.86 -4.52
N ILE A 541 17.04 12.99 -4.54
CA ILE A 541 16.20 12.50 -5.64
C ILE A 541 16.51 13.23 -6.95
N ARG A 542 16.58 14.57 -6.93
CA ARG A 542 16.91 15.38 -8.12
C ARG A 542 18.28 15.03 -8.69
N ASP A 543 19.30 14.93 -7.83
CA ASP A 543 20.66 14.59 -8.22
C ASP A 543 20.73 13.17 -8.79
N ALA A 544 20.05 12.20 -8.18
CA ALA A 544 19.99 10.83 -8.65
C ALA A 544 19.26 10.72 -10.01
N ALA A 545 18.16 11.44 -10.19
CA ALA A 545 17.41 11.50 -11.44
C ALA A 545 18.26 12.10 -12.58
N LEU A 546 18.99 13.20 -12.29
CA LEU A 546 19.92 13.81 -13.23
C LEU A 546 21.08 12.86 -13.59
N ALA A 547 21.69 12.20 -12.60
CA ALA A 547 22.76 11.24 -12.81
C ALA A 547 22.31 10.02 -13.64
N ALA A 548 21.03 9.63 -13.53
CA ALA A 548 20.41 8.59 -14.35
C ALA A 548 20.05 9.05 -15.78
N GLY A 549 20.35 10.30 -16.15
CA GLY A 549 19.99 10.87 -17.46
C GLY A 549 18.49 11.13 -17.65
N LYS A 550 17.72 11.13 -16.56
CA LYS A 550 16.28 11.38 -16.53
C LYS A 550 15.98 12.48 -15.50
N PRO A 551 16.41 13.73 -15.72
CA PRO A 551 16.11 14.82 -14.81
C PRO A 551 14.60 14.94 -14.59
N LEU A 552 14.19 15.29 -13.38
CA LEU A 552 12.79 15.51 -13.07
C LEU A 552 12.20 16.58 -13.98
N SER A 553 10.93 16.44 -14.33
CA SER A 553 10.23 17.41 -15.15
C SER A 553 10.14 18.77 -14.45
N ALA A 554 10.17 19.86 -15.21
CA ALA A 554 9.80 21.18 -14.69
C ALA A 554 8.35 21.23 -14.15
N SER A 555 7.51 20.28 -14.59
CA SER A 555 6.14 20.12 -14.09
C SER A 555 6.05 19.33 -12.77
N THR A 556 7.17 18.83 -12.23
CA THR A 556 7.18 18.15 -10.94
C THR A 556 6.86 19.17 -9.84
N LYS A 557 5.76 18.95 -9.12
CA LYS A 557 5.29 19.85 -8.07
C LYS A 557 5.76 19.40 -6.69
N GLU A 558 5.96 20.39 -5.83
CA GLU A 558 6.30 20.22 -4.43
C GLU A 558 5.16 20.82 -3.62
N ILE A 559 4.33 19.95 -3.07
CA ILE A 559 3.16 20.36 -2.28
C ILE A 559 3.50 20.13 -0.83
N MET A 560 3.32 21.16 -0.01
CA MET A 560 3.34 20.96 1.42
C MET A 560 2.05 20.33 1.90
N GLU A 561 2.11 19.06 2.29
CA GLU A 561 0.91 18.33 2.66
C GLU A 561 0.56 18.54 4.14
N ILE A 562 0.17 19.77 4.48
CA ILE A 562 0.00 20.24 5.86
C ILE A 562 -1.40 20.77 6.13
N GLY A 563 -2.39 20.31 5.37
CA GLY A 563 -3.81 20.67 5.54
C GLY A 563 -4.35 20.41 6.96
N GLY A 564 -3.84 19.37 7.64
CA GLY A 564 -4.16 19.09 9.05
C GLY A 564 -3.53 20.10 10.02
N PHE A 565 -2.32 20.60 9.75
CA PHE A 565 -1.72 21.67 10.56
C PHE A 565 -2.58 22.93 10.56
N VAL A 566 -3.06 23.34 9.37
CA VAL A 566 -3.96 24.50 9.23
C VAL A 566 -5.25 24.30 10.01
N GLU A 567 -5.78 23.07 10.05
CA GLU A 567 -6.97 22.73 10.83
C GLU A 567 -6.79 22.96 12.32
N HIS A 568 -5.70 22.43 12.86
CA HIS A 568 -5.46 22.40 14.30
C HIS A 568 -4.89 23.72 14.82
N GLN A 569 -3.95 24.32 14.08
CA GLN A 569 -3.24 25.52 14.51
C GLN A 569 -3.93 26.81 14.06
N ARG A 570 -4.82 26.74 13.05
CA ARG A 570 -5.56 27.89 12.49
C ARG A 570 -4.67 29.06 12.06
N VAL A 571 -3.42 28.78 11.74
CA VAL A 571 -2.44 29.72 11.21
C VAL A 571 -1.87 29.20 9.90
N SER A 572 -1.40 30.12 9.06
CA SER A 572 -0.69 29.73 7.85
C SER A 572 0.66 29.12 8.22
N PRO A 573 1.00 27.92 7.72
CA PRO A 573 2.32 27.33 7.89
C PRO A 573 3.38 27.97 6.99
N TRP A 574 2.95 28.83 6.06
CA TRP A 574 3.82 29.45 5.06
C TRP A 574 5.03 30.18 5.66
N PRO A 575 4.92 30.97 6.75
CA PRO A 575 6.06 31.63 7.36
C PRO A 575 7.10 30.65 7.93
N ASP A 576 6.66 29.55 8.52
CA ASP A 576 7.56 28.52 9.09
C ASP A 576 8.35 27.85 7.97
N THR A 577 7.66 27.45 6.89
CA THR A 577 8.28 26.88 5.69
C THR A 577 9.30 27.83 5.08
N LEU A 578 8.91 29.09 4.88
CA LEU A 578 9.76 30.13 4.32
C LEU A 578 11.06 30.31 5.12
N THR A 579 10.93 30.30 6.44
CA THR A 579 12.04 30.38 7.39
C THR A 579 12.95 29.17 7.28
N TYR A 580 12.37 27.96 7.28
CA TYR A 580 13.12 26.71 7.19
C TYR A 580 13.91 26.58 5.87
N MET A 581 13.30 26.99 4.76
CA MET A 581 13.92 26.93 3.44
C MET A 581 14.93 28.05 3.19
N ASN A 582 15.09 28.96 4.17
CA ASN A 582 15.94 30.13 4.04
C ASN A 582 15.63 30.93 2.77
N SER A 583 14.33 31.10 2.48
CA SER A 583 13.88 31.80 1.28
C SER A 583 14.30 33.27 1.33
N PRO A 584 14.77 33.90 0.24
CA PRO A 584 15.08 35.32 0.25
C PRO A 584 13.80 36.16 0.35
N ILE A 585 13.89 37.32 1.00
CA ILE A 585 12.78 38.29 1.07
C ILE A 585 12.75 39.17 -0.19
N TYR A 586 13.92 39.38 -0.80
CA TYR A 586 14.10 40.25 -1.96
C TYR A 586 14.80 39.51 -3.10
N GLU A 587 14.42 39.82 -4.34
CA GLU A 587 14.94 39.19 -5.57
C GLU A 587 16.33 39.71 -6.01
N THR A 588 16.93 40.66 -5.29
CA THR A 588 18.20 41.28 -5.71
C THR A 588 19.43 40.49 -5.23
N GLU A 589 20.34 40.17 -6.16
CA GLU A 589 21.62 39.46 -5.96
C GLU A 589 22.52 39.99 -4.82
N ASN A 590 22.26 41.18 -4.27
CA ASN A 590 23.10 41.86 -3.28
C ASN A 590 22.40 42.21 -1.95
N GLN A 591 21.22 41.66 -1.66
CA GLN A 591 20.59 41.80 -0.35
C GLN A 591 20.40 40.45 0.33
N GLU A 592 21.33 40.15 1.23
CA GLU A 592 21.49 38.90 1.99
C GLU A 592 20.35 38.60 2.99
N LYS A 593 19.23 39.33 2.98
CA LYS A 593 18.15 39.11 3.96
C LYS A 593 17.20 38.02 3.49
N ALA A 594 17.30 36.88 4.16
CA ALA A 594 16.37 35.78 4.01
C ALA A 594 15.35 35.72 5.14
N TRP A 595 14.32 34.90 4.97
CA TRP A 595 13.28 34.66 5.95
C TRP A 595 13.87 34.10 7.26
N SER A 596 14.97 33.34 7.22
CA SER A 596 15.66 32.92 8.45
C SER A 596 16.27 34.08 9.23
N ASP A 597 16.68 35.16 8.55
CA ASP A 597 17.29 36.34 9.16
C ASP A 597 16.26 37.28 9.80
N THR A 598 14.96 37.04 9.54
CA THR A 598 13.88 37.71 10.25
C THR A 598 13.69 37.21 11.69
N GLY A 599 14.46 36.19 12.08
CA GLY A 599 14.72 35.73 13.46
C GLY A 599 13.67 36.15 14.48
N GLY A 600 12.57 35.39 14.59
CA GLY A 600 11.58 35.54 15.67
C GLY A 600 10.69 36.79 15.59
N ASP A 601 10.96 37.80 14.77
CA ASP A 601 10.17 39.04 14.79
C ASP A 601 8.80 38.94 14.11
N ILE A 602 8.51 37.84 13.41
CA ILE A 602 7.17 37.61 12.81
C ILE A 602 6.30 36.69 13.68
N GLY A 603 6.89 35.72 14.38
CA GLY A 603 6.18 34.76 15.24
C GLY A 603 6.14 35.14 16.73
N THR A 604 7.21 35.76 17.24
CA THR A 604 7.27 36.19 18.64
C THR A 604 6.67 37.58 18.85
N SER A 605 6.64 38.47 17.86
CA SER A 605 6.05 39.82 18.03
C SER A 605 4.54 39.83 18.31
N TYR A 606 3.82 38.76 17.95
CA TYR A 606 2.41 38.59 18.30
C TYR A 606 2.18 37.97 19.70
N PHE A 607 3.17 37.26 20.27
CA PHE A 607 3.00 36.50 21.52
C PHE A 607 3.91 36.96 22.67
N SER A 608 5.07 37.55 22.39
CA SER A 608 5.89 38.32 23.32
C SER A 608 5.91 39.76 22.83
N GLY A 609 5.33 40.69 23.60
CA GLY A 609 5.27 42.13 23.29
C GLY A 609 6.63 42.84 23.30
N SER A 610 7.63 42.27 22.61
CA SER A 610 9.01 42.72 22.58
C SER A 610 9.66 42.25 21.28
N SER A 611 9.55 43.04 20.23
CA SER A 611 10.75 43.51 19.52
C SER A 611 10.46 44.62 18.53
N SER A 612 11.52 45.37 18.32
CA SER A 612 11.62 46.72 17.80
C SER A 612 12.09 46.71 16.35
N TYR A 613 11.17 46.93 15.40
CA TYR A 613 11.18 48.02 14.39
C TYR A 613 10.12 47.78 13.29
N VAL A 614 9.08 48.64 13.28
CA VAL A 614 8.35 49.17 12.10
C VAL A 614 7.51 48.20 11.26
N ALA A 615 6.42 47.68 11.84
CA ALA A 615 5.22 47.27 11.09
C ALA A 615 3.98 47.90 11.73
N GLY A 616 3.87 49.22 11.56
CA GLY A 616 2.83 50.07 12.11
C GLY A 616 3.34 51.50 12.10
N TYR A 617 2.51 52.46 11.70
CA TYR A 617 2.81 53.86 11.98
C TYR A 617 2.84 54.00 13.50
N GLY A 618 4.02 53.83 14.10
CA GLY A 618 4.20 54.01 15.53
C GLY A 618 3.82 55.43 15.94
N ASN A 619 3.87 55.70 17.25
CA ASN A 619 3.60 57.01 17.87
C ASN A 619 4.54 58.17 17.41
N ILE A 620 5.18 58.04 16.25
CA ILE A 620 6.04 59.02 15.59
C ILE A 620 5.22 60.09 14.85
N LEU A 621 3.96 59.82 14.50
CA LEU A 621 3.10 60.81 13.86
C LEU A 621 2.22 61.51 14.91
N PRO A 622 2.19 62.86 14.95
CA PRO A 622 1.34 63.59 15.88
C PRO A 622 -0.14 63.20 15.67
N GLU A 623 -0.81 62.90 16.78
CA GLU A 623 -2.24 62.49 16.84
C GLU A 623 -3.17 63.47 16.10
N GLN A 624 -2.76 64.75 16.01
CA GLN A 624 -3.44 65.80 15.25
C GLN A 624 -3.64 65.46 13.76
N HIS A 625 -2.72 64.73 13.11
CA HIS A 625 -2.85 64.43 11.68
C HIS A 625 -3.89 63.35 11.38
N PHE A 626 -4.06 62.37 12.29
CA PHE A 626 -5.05 61.31 12.14
C PHE A 626 -6.47 61.77 12.49
N GLY A 627 -6.60 62.68 13.46
CA GLY A 627 -7.89 63.28 13.82
C GLY A 627 -8.43 64.28 12.79
N MET A 628 -7.57 64.95 12.01
CA MET A 628 -7.99 65.96 11.02
C MET A 628 -8.18 65.44 9.59
N TYR A 629 -7.42 64.42 9.16
CA TYR A 629 -7.40 64.01 7.73
C TYR A 629 -7.79 62.55 7.47
N GLY A 630 -7.96 61.72 8.51
CA GLY A 630 -8.19 60.28 8.36
C GLY A 630 -6.95 59.53 7.84
N SER A 631 -6.78 58.28 8.27
CA SER A 631 -5.72 57.41 7.73
C SER A 631 -6.05 57.00 6.29
N GLY A 632 -5.13 57.25 5.36
CA GLY A 632 -5.34 57.09 3.92
C GLY A 632 -5.77 55.68 3.44
N PHE A 633 -6.47 55.68 2.29
CA PHE A 633 -6.72 54.66 1.25
C PHE A 633 -6.91 53.15 1.53
N THR A 634 -6.77 52.62 2.75
CA THR A 634 -6.85 51.15 2.96
C THR A 634 -7.98 50.66 3.86
N GLY A 635 -8.79 51.55 4.45
CA GLY A 635 -10.06 51.16 5.09
C GLY A 635 -9.95 50.08 6.20
N LEU A 636 -8.80 49.92 6.85
CA LEU A 636 -8.64 48.98 7.96
C LEU A 636 -9.11 49.61 9.29
N PRO A 637 -9.78 48.84 10.17
CA PRO A 637 -10.27 49.35 11.44
C PRO A 637 -9.14 49.56 12.46
N ILE A 638 -9.24 50.65 13.22
CA ILE A 638 -8.35 51.01 14.33
C ILE A 638 -8.60 50.05 15.49
N LEU A 639 -7.59 49.26 15.88
CA LEU A 639 -7.62 48.43 17.07
C LEU A 639 -6.63 48.98 18.12
N GLY A 640 -7.16 49.39 19.27
CA GLY A 640 -6.45 49.30 20.55
C GLY A 640 -5.81 50.57 21.12
N GLY A 641 -6.60 51.61 21.43
CA GLY A 641 -6.24 52.63 22.42
C GLY A 641 -7.31 52.72 23.50
N GLN A 642 -6.97 52.39 24.75
CA GLN A 642 -7.88 52.49 25.88
C GLN A 642 -8.19 53.98 26.13
N MET A 643 -9.35 54.46 25.67
CA MET A 643 -9.85 55.78 26.08
C MET A 643 -10.14 55.73 27.58
N GLY A 644 -9.30 56.42 28.36
CA GLY A 644 -9.60 56.80 29.73
C GLY A 644 -10.96 57.49 29.78
N GLY A 645 -11.77 57.10 30.76
CA GLY A 645 -13.19 57.40 30.78
C GLY A 645 -13.56 58.89 30.89
N GLY A 646 -14.84 59.13 30.59
CA GLY A 646 -15.54 60.36 30.93
C GLY A 646 -15.69 61.32 29.75
N ASP A 647 -16.62 61.03 28.82
CA ASP A 647 -17.80 61.90 28.67
C ASP A 647 -18.77 61.36 27.62
N LYS A 648 -20.03 61.22 28.04
CA LYS A 648 -21.17 60.91 27.19
C LYS A 648 -21.46 62.12 26.30
N SER A 649 -21.11 62.06 25.03
CA SER A 649 -21.69 62.97 24.03
C SER A 649 -23.12 62.56 23.74
N LYS A 650 -24.07 63.37 24.25
CA LYS A 650 -25.46 63.41 23.81
C LYS A 650 -25.50 64.24 22.53
N PHE A 651 -25.86 63.67 21.38
CA PHE A 651 -26.80 64.23 20.40
C PHE A 651 -26.96 63.30 19.17
N THR A 652 -28.04 62.51 19.23
CA THR A 652 -29.04 62.16 18.20
C THR A 652 -28.64 61.62 16.81
N GLY A 653 -29.05 60.38 16.53
CA GLY A 653 -29.28 59.85 15.17
C GLY A 653 -29.19 58.31 15.05
N THR A 654 -30.20 57.58 15.54
CA THR A 654 -30.49 56.12 15.38
C THR A 654 -30.40 55.67 13.89
N PRO A 655 -30.25 54.37 13.50
CA PRO A 655 -30.53 53.14 14.26
C PRO A 655 -29.49 51.99 14.20
N MET A 656 -29.47 51.19 15.27
CA MET A 656 -28.84 49.87 15.31
C MET A 656 -29.89 48.81 14.97
N SER A 657 -29.63 48.06 13.89
CA SER A 657 -30.02 46.65 13.74
C SER A 657 -28.90 45.77 14.25
#